data_AF-A0A1Q9EGS3-F1
#
_entry.id   AF-A0A1Q9EGS3-F1
#
_cell.length_a   1.000
_cell.length_b   1.000
_cell.length_c   1.000
_cell.angle_alpha   90.00
_cell.angle_beta   90.00
_cell.angle_gamma   90.00
#
_symmetry.space_group_name_H-M   'P 1'
#
loop_
_entity.id
_entity.type
_entity.pdbx_description
1 polymer ?
#
loop_
_entity_poly.entity_id
_entity_poly.type
_entity_poly.pdbx_seq_one_letter_code
_entity_poly.pdbx_strand_id
1 'polypeptide(L)'
;MSKHATLVFSRHGESEWNVANIFTGWVDVDLSEKGLGEAKGAGELLKAEGLQIDVAFTSYLKRAIKTCNLALEGADQLYVPVNKSWRLNERMYGGLTGLDKKETVVKHGAEQVQVWRRSFDIPPPALEKDSKYHPCHEAKYAALDPKDLPDTECLKDTIARVMPYWESTIAPELKAGKTVFVAAHGNSIRAIVKMIEGISDDVIPGLEIPTGTPLVYELDADLKPLATSMAVEPLKFGRYLGDAEKIKAAAEAVKNQTKESATAFKLDSRMDPHPGMKRWQERRWNLWASALTLNMASGGVYDYSAFSPAVKETFGLSLREADLVMNFAFFFYAATSFGYGVCNYKLGPKLGPRLGCCVMLSCYTVVVINLNRPLLPGKAGAALMSLLLGIGWAGLGTSLGATFQRVMQVFPQTDGWAIGVLKASVGAGGAVLPALYFGLMGVRPGQSMLGMKFFPAYSSCLLALSTFVVTCCMDAQPGFSRSEARNFLHTAVAVIFITTAATASSLLPLGSLSTSLAIVALVFLVLMLTAATCLPDIQEERPNQGQESEPMHIIIQRAVLTWEYWVYIGVFCTCAGSGQMILTNLYQIADASGYAERSEALLCLVNFGSMLGRLGFGAACDVLRRRRASRTLLFLLCNLLGIVGQALFYMAAVGGQELLLYAGAVVTGFGFGGGFPTLVNVCAARWGSATLSANWTFMDAVGNGCASILFGSILGSSSYDRHADSSHSCFGPQCFALPHILMASACACGAALSLVLIWKHPRNSEVRRSLSQSFRLRSGVANFDITF
;
A
#
# COMPACT_ATOMS: atom_id res chain seq x y z
N MET A 1 1.74 61.92 -12.81
CA MET A 1 1.97 61.09 -14.02
C MET A 1 0.66 60.42 -14.37
N SER A 2 0.27 60.42 -15.65
CA SER A 2 -0.96 59.77 -16.13
C SER A 2 -0.67 58.36 -16.63
N LYS A 3 -1.62 57.45 -16.46
CA LYS A 3 -1.57 56.08 -17.00
C LYS A 3 -1.47 56.12 -18.53
N HIS A 4 -0.48 55.43 -19.08
CA HIS A 4 -0.25 55.24 -20.52
C HIS A 4 -0.55 53.79 -20.96
N ALA A 5 -0.10 52.81 -20.19
CA ALA A 5 -0.26 51.39 -20.52
C ALA A 5 -0.51 50.54 -19.27
N THR A 6 -0.99 49.31 -19.47
CA THR A 6 -1.19 48.32 -18.41
C THR A 6 -0.37 47.07 -18.71
N LEU A 7 0.40 46.61 -17.73
CA LEU A 7 1.16 45.36 -17.82
C LEU A 7 0.65 44.39 -16.78
N VAL A 8 0.28 43.19 -17.21
CA VAL A 8 -0.27 42.16 -16.36
C VAL A 8 0.59 40.91 -16.42
N PHE A 9 1.13 40.48 -15.29
CA PHE A 9 1.84 39.21 -15.17
C PHE A 9 0.94 38.14 -14.58
N SER A 10 1.11 36.90 -15.01
CA SER A 10 0.62 35.74 -14.28
C SER A 10 1.71 34.68 -14.24
N ARG A 11 2.17 34.33 -13.05
CA ARG A 11 2.98 33.13 -12.89
C ARG A 11 2.09 31.93 -13.18
N HIS A 12 2.59 30.97 -13.94
CA HIS A 12 1.88 29.73 -14.20
C HIS A 12 1.28 29.13 -12.92
N GLY A 13 0.13 28.46 -13.04
CA GLY A 13 -0.48 27.73 -11.94
C GLY A 13 0.43 26.62 -11.40
N GLU A 14 0.15 26.11 -10.22
CA GLU A 14 0.93 25.05 -9.58
C GLU A 14 1.20 23.87 -10.54
N SER A 15 2.47 23.60 -10.84
CA SER A 15 2.86 22.49 -11.71
C SER A 15 2.95 21.16 -10.95
N GLU A 16 2.88 20.04 -11.67
CA GLU A 16 3.04 18.68 -11.11
C GLU A 16 4.33 18.55 -10.27
N TRP A 17 5.43 19.18 -10.71
CA TRP A 17 6.71 19.15 -9.98
C TRP A 17 6.78 20.18 -8.84
N ASN A 18 5.89 21.17 -8.80
CA ASN A 18 5.73 21.98 -7.59
C ASN A 18 5.06 21.16 -6.48
N VAL A 19 4.03 20.38 -6.82
CA VAL A 19 3.39 19.42 -5.90
C VAL A 19 4.40 18.38 -5.40
N ALA A 20 5.16 17.80 -6.32
CA ALA A 20 6.18 16.80 -6.00
C ALA A 20 7.45 17.38 -5.35
N ASN A 21 7.54 18.70 -5.15
CA ASN A 21 8.69 19.39 -4.57
C ASN A 21 10.03 19.16 -5.32
N ILE A 22 9.97 19.01 -6.65
CA ILE A 22 11.12 18.75 -7.52
C ILE A 22 11.62 20.07 -8.16
N PHE A 23 12.93 20.21 -8.34
CA PHE A 23 13.51 21.29 -9.16
C PHE A 23 13.16 21.10 -10.64
N THR A 24 12.37 22.03 -11.20
CA THR A 24 11.80 21.90 -12.55
C THR A 24 12.67 22.51 -13.66
N GLY A 25 12.94 23.81 -13.58
CA GLY A 25 13.71 24.51 -14.60
C GLY A 25 13.04 24.45 -15.97
N TRP A 26 13.82 24.12 -17.00
CA TRP A 26 13.34 24.04 -18.38
C TRP A 26 12.58 22.74 -18.70
N VAL A 27 12.52 21.78 -17.78
CA VAL A 27 11.76 20.55 -18.01
C VAL A 27 10.28 20.88 -18.19
N ASP A 28 9.69 20.31 -19.25
CA ASP A 28 8.36 20.66 -19.72
C ASP A 28 7.25 19.87 -19.03
N VAL A 29 7.06 20.15 -17.74
CA VAL A 29 6.04 19.53 -16.88
C VAL A 29 4.69 20.21 -17.00
N ASP A 30 3.62 19.47 -16.71
CA ASP A 30 2.25 19.97 -16.83
C ASP A 30 1.79 20.74 -15.57
N LEU A 31 0.62 21.38 -15.68
CA LEU A 31 -0.13 21.92 -14.54
C LEU A 31 -0.74 20.77 -13.73
N SER A 32 -0.75 20.91 -12.41
CA SER A 32 -1.56 20.06 -11.53
C SER A 32 -3.06 20.41 -11.67
N GLU A 33 -3.94 19.58 -11.11
CA GLU A 33 -5.38 19.88 -11.05
C GLU A 33 -5.65 21.23 -10.37
N LYS A 34 -4.93 21.51 -9.27
CA LYS A 34 -4.98 22.81 -8.59
C LYS A 34 -4.47 23.93 -9.49
N GLY A 35 -3.37 23.71 -10.21
CA GLY A 35 -2.80 24.69 -11.15
C GLY A 35 -3.70 25.01 -12.34
N LEU A 36 -4.51 24.04 -12.81
CA LEU A 36 -5.55 24.29 -13.81
C LEU A 36 -6.65 25.18 -13.25
N GLY A 37 -7.08 24.96 -12.00
CA GLY A 37 -8.02 25.82 -11.29
C GLY A 37 -7.49 27.24 -11.10
N GLU A 38 -6.24 27.38 -10.65
CA GLU A 38 -5.55 28.66 -10.50
C GLU A 38 -5.48 29.44 -11.83
N ALA A 39 -5.16 28.75 -12.93
CA ALA A 39 -5.10 29.35 -14.26
C ALA A 39 -6.46 29.86 -14.76
N LYS A 40 -7.54 29.12 -14.51
CA LYS A 40 -8.91 29.55 -14.83
C LYS A 40 -9.34 30.73 -13.97
N GLY A 41 -9.06 30.66 -12.65
CA GLY A 41 -9.33 31.75 -11.71
C GLY A 41 -8.60 33.05 -12.08
N ALA A 42 -7.39 32.96 -12.65
CA ALA A 42 -6.70 34.12 -13.19
C ALA A 42 -7.54 34.82 -14.28
N GLY A 43 -8.14 34.06 -15.19
CA GLY A 43 -9.01 34.60 -16.24
C GLY A 43 -10.28 35.26 -15.69
N GLU A 44 -10.89 34.64 -14.69
CA GLU A 44 -12.05 35.21 -13.97
C GLU A 44 -11.70 36.56 -13.32
N LEU A 45 -10.52 36.67 -12.71
CA LEU A 45 -10.04 37.92 -12.11
C LEU A 45 -9.77 39.00 -13.16
N LEU A 46 -9.16 38.66 -14.30
CA LEU A 46 -8.97 39.60 -15.41
C LEU A 46 -10.31 40.14 -15.92
N LYS A 47 -11.31 39.26 -16.05
CA LYS A 47 -12.67 39.61 -16.47
C LYS A 47 -13.37 40.51 -15.46
N ALA A 48 -13.29 40.17 -14.18
CA ALA A 48 -13.91 40.92 -13.09
C ALA A 48 -13.33 42.34 -12.96
N GLU A 49 -12.03 42.49 -13.23
CA GLU A 49 -11.36 43.80 -13.25
C GLU A 49 -11.65 44.59 -14.55
N GLY A 50 -12.29 43.98 -15.54
CA GLY A 50 -12.60 44.61 -16.83
C GLY A 50 -11.37 44.83 -17.72
N LEU A 51 -10.30 44.05 -17.53
CA LEU A 51 -9.07 44.20 -18.31
C LEU A 51 -9.22 43.62 -19.73
N GLN A 52 -9.11 44.49 -20.73
CA GLN A 52 -9.03 44.12 -22.14
C GLN A 52 -7.56 43.99 -22.54
N ILE A 53 -7.13 42.80 -22.94
CA ILE A 53 -5.76 42.46 -23.31
C ILE A 53 -5.60 42.62 -24.82
N ASP A 54 -4.62 43.41 -25.25
CA ASP A 54 -4.34 43.62 -26.69
C ASP A 54 -3.36 42.58 -27.25
N VAL A 55 -2.42 42.11 -26.42
CA VAL A 55 -1.40 41.13 -26.81
C VAL A 55 -0.93 40.33 -25.59
N ALA A 56 -0.68 39.03 -25.79
CA ALA A 56 -0.17 38.15 -24.76
C ALA A 56 1.22 37.58 -25.12
N PHE A 57 2.04 37.35 -24.09
CA PHE A 57 3.36 36.74 -24.20
C PHE A 57 3.48 35.55 -23.24
N THR A 58 4.09 34.47 -23.71
CA THR A 58 4.36 33.30 -22.87
C THR A 58 5.68 32.60 -23.25
N SER A 59 6.07 31.61 -22.45
CA SER A 59 7.29 30.81 -22.65
C SER A 59 7.08 29.65 -23.64
N TYR A 60 8.10 28.82 -23.84
CA TYR A 60 7.97 27.54 -24.56
C TYR A 60 7.51 26.37 -23.68
N LEU A 61 7.29 26.60 -22.38
CA LEU A 61 6.93 25.55 -21.42
C LEU A 61 5.41 25.47 -21.24
N LYS A 62 4.87 24.26 -21.38
CA LYS A 62 3.43 23.97 -21.44
C LYS A 62 2.66 24.52 -20.25
N ARG A 63 3.22 24.50 -19.04
CA ARG A 63 2.57 25.05 -17.84
C ARG A 63 2.24 26.53 -17.98
N ALA A 64 3.13 27.34 -18.56
CA ALA A 64 2.88 28.76 -18.78
C ALA A 64 1.96 28.99 -19.99
N ILE A 65 2.13 28.20 -21.05
CA ILE A 65 1.25 28.26 -22.24
C ILE A 65 -0.20 27.94 -21.87
N LYS A 66 -0.42 26.86 -21.11
CA LYS A 66 -1.75 26.48 -20.62
C LYS A 66 -2.32 27.54 -19.69
N THR A 67 -1.53 28.09 -18.76
CA THR A 67 -1.99 29.22 -17.93
C THR A 67 -2.39 30.43 -18.78
N CYS A 68 -1.62 30.76 -19.81
CA CYS A 68 -1.95 31.85 -20.75
C CYS A 68 -3.31 31.61 -21.42
N ASN A 69 -3.48 30.42 -22.02
CA ASN A 69 -4.68 30.08 -22.77
C ASN A 69 -5.91 30.03 -21.86
N LEU A 70 -5.80 29.39 -20.69
CA LEU A 70 -6.90 29.28 -19.72
C LEU A 70 -7.30 30.64 -19.13
N ALA A 71 -6.33 31.53 -18.89
CA ALA A 71 -6.62 32.88 -18.43
C ALA A 71 -7.34 33.70 -19.51
N LEU A 72 -6.88 33.63 -20.77
CA LEU A 72 -7.55 34.29 -21.90
C LEU A 72 -8.93 33.69 -22.17
N GLU A 73 -9.11 32.38 -22.02
CA GLU A 73 -10.42 31.71 -22.11
C GLU A 73 -11.37 32.18 -21.02
N GLY A 74 -10.94 32.18 -19.76
CA GLY A 74 -11.75 32.69 -18.64
C GLY A 74 -12.11 34.18 -18.77
N ALA A 75 -11.23 34.96 -19.43
CA ALA A 75 -11.45 36.36 -19.74
C ALA A 75 -12.27 36.62 -21.01
N ASP A 76 -12.67 35.57 -21.74
CA ASP A 76 -13.37 35.63 -23.03
C ASP A 76 -12.59 36.37 -24.13
N GLN A 77 -11.28 36.13 -24.17
CA GLN A 77 -10.29 36.85 -24.98
C GLN A 77 -9.32 35.90 -25.71
N LEU A 78 -9.77 34.71 -26.11
CA LEU A 78 -8.94 33.74 -26.84
C LEU A 78 -8.44 34.24 -28.21
N TYR A 79 -9.06 35.28 -28.76
CA TYR A 79 -8.66 35.89 -30.04
C TYR A 79 -7.37 36.73 -29.92
N VAL A 80 -6.91 37.03 -28.70
CA VAL A 80 -5.73 37.86 -28.45
C VAL A 80 -4.48 37.21 -29.04
N PRO A 81 -3.65 37.94 -29.81
CA PRO A 81 -2.40 37.41 -30.33
C PRO A 81 -1.46 36.93 -29.20
N VAL A 82 -0.99 35.68 -29.29
CA VAL A 82 -0.09 35.08 -28.28
C VAL A 82 1.29 34.77 -28.84
N ASN A 83 2.29 35.54 -28.40
CA ASN A 83 3.69 35.39 -28.79
C ASN A 83 4.45 34.50 -27.81
N LYS A 84 5.15 33.48 -28.32
CA LYS A 84 5.89 32.51 -27.48
C LYS A 84 7.39 32.71 -27.65
N SER A 85 8.15 32.71 -26.55
CA SER A 85 9.61 32.83 -26.61
C SER A 85 10.30 32.05 -25.49
N TRP A 86 11.37 31.33 -25.83
CA TRP A 86 12.23 30.65 -24.85
C TRP A 86 12.86 31.63 -23.86
N ARG A 87 13.03 32.90 -24.26
CA ARG A 87 13.57 33.96 -23.40
C ARG A 87 12.69 34.23 -22.18
N LEU A 88 11.43 33.77 -22.19
CA LEU A 88 10.51 33.79 -21.04
C LEU A 88 10.45 32.48 -20.24
N ASN A 89 11.29 31.48 -20.52
CA ASN A 89 11.35 30.23 -19.74
C ASN A 89 11.76 30.49 -18.27
N GLU A 90 11.46 29.53 -17.39
CA GLU A 90 11.96 29.50 -16.00
C GLU A 90 13.50 29.49 -15.96
N ARG A 91 14.11 29.84 -14.83
CA ARG A 91 15.56 29.66 -14.59
C ARG A 91 15.97 28.20 -14.78
N MET A 92 17.02 27.93 -15.55
CA MET A 92 17.60 26.59 -15.68
C MET A 92 18.30 26.19 -14.37
N TYR A 93 17.78 25.16 -13.70
CA TYR A 93 18.32 24.70 -12.40
C TYR A 93 19.54 23.77 -12.55
N GLY A 94 20.04 23.58 -13.77
CA GLY A 94 21.22 22.77 -14.07
C GLY A 94 21.12 21.36 -13.50
N GLY A 95 22.19 20.88 -12.88
CA GLY A 95 22.28 19.57 -12.25
C GLY A 95 21.31 19.34 -11.07
N LEU A 96 20.61 20.37 -10.58
CA LEU A 96 19.53 20.16 -9.61
C LEU A 96 18.23 19.69 -10.27
N THR A 97 18.09 19.86 -11.59
CA THR A 97 16.89 19.51 -12.34
C THR A 97 16.49 18.05 -12.14
N GLY A 98 15.25 17.81 -11.72
CA GLY A 98 14.73 16.48 -11.45
C GLY A 98 15.02 15.94 -10.04
N LEU A 99 15.77 16.66 -9.21
CA LEU A 99 16.00 16.31 -7.81
C LEU A 99 14.90 16.86 -6.90
N ASP A 100 14.55 16.13 -5.84
CA ASP A 100 13.69 16.65 -4.79
C ASP A 100 14.44 17.74 -3.99
N LYS A 101 13.75 18.85 -3.72
CA LYS A 101 14.34 20.02 -3.04
C LYS A 101 14.74 19.71 -1.60
N LYS A 102 13.99 18.87 -0.88
CA LYS A 102 14.29 18.47 0.51
C LYS A 102 15.47 17.51 0.54
N GLU A 103 15.51 16.50 -0.34
CA GLU A 103 16.65 15.60 -0.47
C GLU A 103 17.95 16.36 -0.82
N THR A 104 17.84 17.36 -1.70
CA THR A 104 18.98 18.23 -2.05
C THR A 104 19.46 19.03 -0.84
N VAL A 105 18.56 19.53 0.02
CA VAL A 105 18.90 20.22 1.28
C VAL A 105 19.60 19.27 2.25
N VAL A 106 19.14 18.01 2.34
CA VAL A 106 19.79 16.99 3.19
C VAL A 106 21.20 16.68 2.69
N LYS A 107 21.38 16.54 1.38
CA LYS A 107 22.66 16.14 0.77
C LYS A 107 23.70 17.26 0.72
N HIS A 108 23.26 18.49 0.45
CA HIS A 108 24.16 19.62 0.18
C HIS A 108 24.10 20.72 1.24
N GLY A 109 23.18 20.63 2.21
CA GLY A 109 22.99 21.63 3.26
C GLY A 109 22.00 22.73 2.87
N ALA A 110 21.21 23.21 3.84
CA ALA A 110 20.18 24.23 3.63
C ALA A 110 20.77 25.55 3.13
N GLU A 111 21.93 25.96 3.66
CA GLU A 111 22.62 27.17 3.24
C GLU A 111 23.04 27.10 1.77
N GLN A 112 23.68 26.00 1.35
CA GLN A 112 24.12 25.82 -0.04
C GLN A 112 22.94 25.77 -1.02
N VAL A 113 21.86 25.06 -0.68
CA VAL A 113 20.66 25.01 -1.52
C VAL A 113 19.96 26.36 -1.57
N GLN A 114 19.98 27.12 -0.48
CA GLN A 114 19.49 28.49 -0.48
C GLN A 114 20.34 29.40 -1.37
N VAL A 115 21.68 29.26 -1.35
CA VAL A 115 22.57 29.94 -2.30
C VAL A 115 22.19 29.58 -3.74
N TRP A 116 22.06 28.30 -4.09
CA TRP A 116 21.68 27.93 -5.46
C TRP A 116 20.28 28.42 -5.87
N ARG A 117 19.32 28.49 -4.94
CA ARG A 117 17.95 28.93 -5.24
C ARG A 117 17.80 30.43 -5.30
N ARG A 118 18.54 31.17 -4.48
CA ARG A 118 18.28 32.57 -4.20
C ARG A 118 19.48 33.48 -4.42
N SER A 119 20.69 32.96 -4.63
CA SER A 119 21.76 33.82 -5.10
C SER A 119 21.38 34.47 -6.44
N PHE A 120 21.68 35.76 -6.53
CA PHE A 120 21.47 36.55 -7.72
C PHE A 120 22.42 36.10 -8.85
N ASP A 121 23.68 35.84 -8.52
CA ASP A 121 24.79 35.66 -9.46
C ASP A 121 25.50 34.30 -9.36
N ILE A 122 25.12 33.44 -8.40
CA ILE A 122 25.67 32.08 -8.28
C ILE A 122 24.72 31.07 -8.92
N PRO A 123 25.11 30.42 -10.03
CA PRO A 123 24.31 29.38 -10.65
C PRO A 123 24.38 28.06 -9.87
N PRO A 124 23.36 27.19 -9.98
CA PRO A 124 23.47 25.79 -9.58
C PRO A 124 24.54 25.06 -10.40
N PRO A 125 24.95 23.84 -9.98
CA PRO A 125 25.83 22.99 -10.79
C PRO A 125 25.32 22.83 -12.22
N ALA A 126 26.22 22.75 -13.21
CA ALA A 126 25.85 22.55 -14.60
C ALA A 126 25.17 21.19 -14.83
N LEU A 127 24.24 21.13 -15.79
CA LEU A 127 23.66 19.88 -16.25
C LEU A 127 24.55 19.28 -17.35
N GLU A 128 24.86 17.99 -17.24
CA GLU A 128 25.62 17.27 -18.27
C GLU A 128 24.86 17.22 -19.61
N LYS A 129 25.58 17.34 -20.73
CA LYS A 129 24.97 17.40 -22.08
C LYS A 129 24.30 16.11 -22.51
N ASP A 130 24.69 14.96 -21.94
CA ASP A 130 24.06 13.66 -22.20
C ASP A 130 22.79 13.42 -21.36
N SER A 131 22.50 14.31 -20.40
CA SER A 131 21.30 14.24 -19.58
C SER A 131 20.04 14.34 -20.44
N LYS A 132 19.08 13.45 -20.19
CA LYS A 132 17.76 13.48 -20.83
C LYS A 132 16.97 14.79 -20.58
N TYR A 133 17.37 15.58 -19.59
CA TYR A 133 16.75 16.87 -19.27
C TYR A 133 17.46 18.06 -19.92
N HIS A 134 18.51 17.83 -20.70
CA HIS A 134 19.26 18.89 -21.34
C HIS A 134 18.48 19.47 -22.54
N PRO A 135 18.33 20.80 -22.66
CA PRO A 135 17.54 21.44 -23.72
C PRO A 135 17.98 21.11 -25.15
N CYS A 136 19.26 20.74 -25.37
CA CYS A 136 19.76 20.36 -26.69
C CYS A 136 19.06 19.14 -27.31
N HIS A 137 18.39 18.31 -26.50
CA HIS A 137 17.65 17.14 -26.96
C HIS A 137 16.20 17.45 -27.32
N GLU A 138 15.71 18.67 -27.05
CA GLU A 138 14.33 19.04 -27.30
C GLU A 138 14.17 19.77 -28.64
N ALA A 139 13.28 19.25 -29.50
CA ALA A 139 13.04 19.77 -30.84
C ALA A 139 12.64 21.26 -30.87
N LYS A 140 11.95 21.75 -29.83
CA LYS A 140 11.49 23.16 -29.74
C LYS A 140 12.64 24.17 -29.56
N TYR A 141 13.85 23.70 -29.27
CA TYR A 141 15.05 24.54 -29.16
C TYR A 141 16.05 24.29 -30.30
N ALA A 142 15.74 23.43 -31.27
CA ALA A 142 16.67 23.03 -32.33
C ALA A 142 17.13 24.20 -33.24
N ALA A 143 16.34 25.27 -33.33
CA ALA A 143 16.67 26.48 -34.10
C ALA A 143 17.52 27.50 -33.33
N LEU A 144 17.81 27.26 -32.05
CA LEU A 144 18.64 28.15 -31.23
C LEU A 144 20.12 27.89 -31.47
N ASP A 145 20.92 28.95 -31.38
CA ASP A 145 22.38 28.82 -31.35
C ASP A 145 22.76 27.99 -30.10
N PRO A 146 23.65 26.99 -30.20
CA PRO A 146 24.09 26.21 -29.04
C PRO A 146 24.57 27.05 -27.85
N LYS A 147 25.07 28.27 -28.06
CA LYS A 147 25.45 29.19 -26.97
C LYS A 147 24.27 29.73 -26.15
N ASP A 148 23.07 29.72 -26.74
CA ASP A 148 21.83 30.19 -26.11
C ASP A 148 21.12 29.06 -25.34
N LEU A 149 21.67 27.84 -25.36
CA LEU A 149 21.18 26.69 -24.58
C LEU A 149 21.95 26.61 -23.25
N PRO A 150 21.33 26.99 -22.11
CA PRO A 150 22.05 27.01 -20.84
C PRO A 150 22.17 25.60 -20.23
N ASP A 151 23.37 25.27 -19.77
CA ASP A 151 23.60 24.10 -18.91
C ASP A 151 23.12 24.37 -17.47
N THR A 152 23.08 25.64 -17.05
CA THR A 152 22.60 26.14 -15.74
C THR A 152 22.42 27.66 -15.82
N GLU A 153 21.59 28.25 -14.96
CA GLU A 153 21.39 29.70 -14.90
C GLU A 153 21.35 30.19 -13.45
N CYS A 154 21.86 31.41 -13.22
CA CYS A 154 21.47 32.26 -12.09
C CYS A 154 20.38 33.27 -12.46
N LEU A 155 19.92 34.08 -11.49
CA LEU A 155 18.91 35.11 -11.79
C LEU A 155 19.49 36.20 -12.72
N LYS A 156 20.78 36.53 -12.55
CA LYS A 156 21.51 37.43 -13.45
C LYS A 156 21.55 36.91 -14.89
N ASP A 157 21.81 35.61 -15.10
CA ASP A 157 21.78 34.99 -16.44
C ASP A 157 20.36 35.02 -17.03
N THR A 158 19.36 34.74 -16.19
CA THR A 158 17.94 34.84 -16.57
C THR A 158 17.60 36.25 -17.04
N ILE A 159 18.08 37.30 -16.34
CA ILE A 159 17.90 38.70 -16.75
C ILE A 159 18.58 38.97 -18.09
N ALA A 160 19.82 38.51 -18.26
CA ALA A 160 20.60 38.74 -19.48
C ALA A 160 19.89 38.21 -20.75
N ARG A 161 19.12 37.11 -20.65
CA ARG A 161 18.30 36.62 -21.77
C ARG A 161 16.91 37.24 -21.87
N VAL A 162 16.30 37.67 -20.76
CA VAL A 162 14.96 38.27 -20.73
C VAL A 162 15.01 39.71 -21.26
N MET A 163 16.04 40.47 -20.89
CA MET A 163 16.18 41.90 -21.20
C MET A 163 16.12 42.21 -22.71
N PRO A 164 16.84 41.50 -23.59
CA PRO A 164 16.71 41.72 -25.03
C PRO A 164 15.27 41.54 -25.54
N TYR A 165 14.54 40.54 -25.02
CA TYR A 165 13.15 40.30 -25.43
C TYR A 165 12.18 41.35 -24.88
N TRP A 166 12.44 41.83 -23.66
CA TRP A 166 11.70 42.94 -23.09
C TRP A 166 11.85 44.19 -23.96
N GLU A 167 13.08 44.59 -24.29
CA GLU A 167 13.37 45.81 -25.04
C GLU A 167 12.92 45.75 -26.50
N SER A 168 13.13 44.61 -27.17
CA SER A 168 12.82 44.46 -28.59
C SER A 168 11.36 44.18 -28.88
N THR A 169 10.60 43.66 -27.90
CA THR A 169 9.28 43.06 -28.17
C THR A 169 8.20 43.49 -27.18
N ILE A 170 8.41 43.37 -25.86
CA ILE A 170 7.35 43.68 -24.88
C ILE A 170 7.20 45.19 -24.65
N ALA A 171 8.31 45.91 -24.46
CA ALA A 171 8.33 47.34 -24.19
C ALA A 171 7.77 48.20 -25.36
N PRO A 172 8.03 47.88 -26.64
CA PRO A 172 7.40 48.58 -27.77
C PRO A 172 5.87 48.49 -27.76
N GLU A 173 5.30 47.34 -27.41
CA GLU A 173 3.84 47.17 -27.31
C GLU A 173 3.26 48.04 -26.19
N LEU A 174 3.92 48.07 -25.03
CA LEU A 174 3.53 48.95 -23.92
C LEU A 174 3.66 50.44 -24.31
N LYS A 175 4.72 50.83 -25.03
CA LYS A 175 4.89 52.21 -25.53
C LYS A 175 3.81 52.59 -26.54
N ALA A 176 3.24 51.63 -27.26
CA ALA A 176 2.08 51.84 -28.12
C ALA A 176 0.76 52.02 -27.35
N GLY A 177 0.79 52.03 -26.01
CA GLY A 177 -0.39 52.22 -25.16
C GLY A 177 -1.23 50.95 -24.95
N LYS A 178 -0.70 49.78 -25.31
CA LYS A 178 -1.42 48.51 -25.22
C LYS A 178 -1.45 47.95 -23.80
N THR A 179 -2.49 47.18 -23.52
CA THR A 179 -2.57 46.30 -22.36
C THR A 179 -1.92 44.96 -22.68
N VAL A 180 -0.80 44.67 -22.02
CA VAL A 180 0.02 43.49 -22.29
C VAL A 180 -0.13 42.46 -21.18
N PHE A 181 -0.43 41.22 -21.56
CA PHE A 181 -0.46 40.08 -20.64
C PHE A 181 0.78 39.19 -20.79
N VAL A 182 1.44 38.83 -19.70
CA VAL A 182 2.63 37.97 -19.70
C VAL A 182 2.42 36.80 -18.75
N ALA A 183 2.13 35.63 -19.31
CA ALA A 183 1.99 34.38 -18.57
C ALA A 183 3.30 33.59 -18.61
N ALA A 184 4.05 33.58 -17.51
CA ALA A 184 5.42 33.05 -17.48
C ALA A 184 5.76 32.38 -16.12
N HIS A 185 7.03 32.41 -15.72
CA HIS A 185 7.56 31.70 -14.55
C HIS A 185 8.07 32.64 -13.47
N GLY A 186 8.36 32.10 -12.29
CA GLY A 186 8.77 32.89 -11.14
C GLY A 186 10.03 33.73 -11.42
N ASN A 187 11.11 33.13 -11.94
CA ASN A 187 12.35 33.88 -12.16
C ASN A 187 12.28 34.82 -13.37
N SER A 188 11.59 34.44 -14.44
CA SER A 188 11.44 35.31 -15.62
C SER A 188 10.60 36.55 -15.30
N ILE A 189 9.55 36.42 -14.50
CA ILE A 189 8.75 37.58 -14.06
C ILE A 189 9.56 38.44 -13.07
N ARG A 190 10.27 37.81 -12.11
CA ARG A 190 11.16 38.54 -11.20
C ARG A 190 12.24 39.34 -11.93
N ALA A 191 12.79 38.79 -13.01
CA ALA A 191 13.74 39.50 -13.85
C ALA A 191 13.15 40.81 -14.41
N ILE A 192 11.92 40.77 -14.94
CA ILE A 192 11.25 41.96 -15.47
C ILE A 192 10.87 42.94 -14.35
N VAL A 193 10.26 42.44 -13.27
CA VAL A 193 9.86 43.25 -12.11
C VAL A 193 11.07 43.97 -11.50
N LYS A 194 12.22 43.30 -11.38
CA LYS A 194 13.46 43.92 -10.91
C LYS A 194 13.85 45.14 -11.74
N MET A 195 13.74 45.03 -13.06
CA MET A 195 14.12 46.10 -13.99
C MET A 195 13.17 47.30 -13.90
N ILE A 196 11.86 47.06 -13.89
CA ILE A 196 10.86 48.14 -13.91
C ILE A 196 10.69 48.83 -12.56
N GLU A 197 10.87 48.12 -11.45
CA GLU A 197 10.76 48.70 -10.09
C GLU A 197 12.11 49.17 -9.52
N GLY A 198 13.23 48.87 -10.19
CA GLY A 198 14.57 49.18 -9.68
C GLY A 198 14.91 48.44 -8.38
N ILE A 199 14.47 47.19 -8.24
CA ILE A 199 14.75 46.37 -7.06
C ILE A 199 16.25 46.00 -7.06
N SER A 200 16.91 46.19 -5.94
CA SER A 200 18.34 45.90 -5.77
C SER A 200 18.64 44.39 -5.73
N ASP A 201 19.90 44.02 -5.96
CA ASP A 201 20.34 42.62 -6.07
C ASP A 201 20.22 41.85 -4.75
N ASP A 202 20.25 42.57 -3.62
CA ASP A 202 20.05 42.05 -2.26
C ASP A 202 18.57 41.80 -1.91
N VAL A 203 17.64 42.57 -2.49
CA VAL A 203 16.20 42.46 -2.21
C VAL A 203 15.50 41.48 -3.14
N ILE A 204 15.86 41.44 -4.42
CA ILE A 204 15.17 40.61 -5.42
C ILE A 204 15.12 39.11 -5.10
N PRO A 205 16.14 38.49 -4.45
CA PRO A 205 16.07 37.09 -4.01
C PRO A 205 14.92 36.78 -3.05
N GLY A 206 14.49 37.78 -2.28
CA GLY A 206 13.43 37.66 -1.28
C GLY A 206 12.02 37.82 -1.87
N LEU A 207 11.90 38.35 -3.09
CA LEU A 207 10.61 38.50 -3.77
C LEU A 207 10.10 37.13 -4.23
N GLU A 208 8.86 36.82 -3.84
CA GLU A 208 8.15 35.60 -4.25
C GLU A 208 6.85 36.00 -4.96
N ILE A 209 6.66 35.45 -6.16
CA ILE A 209 5.48 35.71 -6.99
C ILE A 209 4.54 34.49 -6.83
N PRO A 210 3.32 34.66 -6.30
CA PRO A 210 2.36 33.56 -6.12
C PRO A 210 1.93 32.96 -7.46
N THR A 211 1.52 31.69 -7.45
CA THR A 211 1.04 30.99 -8.65
C THR A 211 -0.37 31.44 -9.01
N GLY A 212 -0.65 31.59 -10.30
CA GLY A 212 -1.97 31.86 -10.87
C GLY A 212 -2.69 33.13 -10.38
N THR A 213 -2.00 34.03 -9.69
CA THR A 213 -2.57 35.31 -9.25
C THR A 213 -2.06 36.43 -10.16
N PRO A 214 -2.93 37.14 -10.92
CA PRO A 214 -2.49 38.23 -11.78
C PRO A 214 -1.88 39.39 -10.98
N LEU A 215 -0.73 39.89 -11.44
CA LEU A 215 0.00 41.04 -10.91
C LEU A 215 -0.05 42.18 -11.94
N VAL A 216 -0.68 43.30 -11.58
CA VAL A 216 -0.96 44.42 -12.48
C VAL A 216 -0.06 45.60 -12.15
N TYR A 217 0.50 46.18 -13.21
CA TYR A 217 1.23 47.43 -13.21
C TYR A 217 0.55 48.43 -14.13
N GLU A 218 0.39 49.66 -13.64
CA GLU A 218 0.07 50.81 -14.48
C GLU A 218 1.36 51.57 -14.76
N LEU A 219 1.62 51.89 -16.02
CA LEU A 219 2.87 52.49 -16.46
C LEU A 219 2.59 53.86 -17.10
N ASP A 220 3.52 54.81 -16.93
CA ASP A 220 3.52 56.06 -17.71
C ASP A 220 4.12 55.87 -19.12
N ALA A 221 4.20 56.96 -19.89
CA ALA A 221 4.70 56.93 -21.26
C ALA A 221 6.19 56.53 -21.36
N ASP A 222 6.96 56.69 -20.29
CA ASP A 222 8.35 56.26 -20.17
C ASP A 222 8.48 54.82 -19.63
N LEU A 223 7.34 54.11 -19.50
CA LEU A 223 7.21 52.79 -18.88
C LEU A 223 7.62 52.74 -17.41
N LYS A 224 7.60 53.89 -16.71
CA LYS A 224 7.82 53.91 -15.27
C LYS A 224 6.53 53.51 -14.55
N PRO A 225 6.61 52.64 -13.54
CA PRO A 225 5.43 52.18 -12.84
C PRO A 225 4.85 53.28 -11.95
N LEU A 226 3.52 53.40 -11.97
CA LEU A 226 2.76 54.39 -11.21
C LEU A 226 2.47 53.87 -9.80
N ALA A 227 2.55 54.76 -8.81
CA ALA A 227 2.30 54.40 -7.41
C ALA A 227 0.84 53.97 -7.20
N THR A 228 0.64 52.91 -6.41
CA THR A 228 -0.68 52.40 -6.03
C THR A 228 -0.73 52.15 -4.53
N SER A 229 -1.86 52.45 -3.90
CA SER A 229 -2.10 52.15 -2.48
C SER A 229 -2.30 50.64 -2.21
N MET A 230 -2.48 49.84 -3.26
CA MET A 230 -2.67 48.39 -3.20
C MET A 230 -1.37 47.59 -3.41
N ALA A 231 -0.21 48.26 -3.36
CA ALA A 231 1.07 47.60 -3.53
C ALA A 231 1.35 46.67 -2.33
N VAL A 232 1.97 45.52 -2.60
CA VAL A 232 2.31 44.52 -1.57
C VAL A 232 3.83 44.42 -1.44
N GLU A 233 4.35 44.70 -0.25
CA GLU A 233 5.80 44.64 0.00
C GLU A 233 6.42 43.28 -0.43
N PRO A 234 7.60 43.28 -1.08
CA PRO A 234 8.49 44.41 -1.32
C PRO A 234 8.19 45.22 -2.59
N LEU A 235 7.11 44.91 -3.31
CA LEU A 235 6.70 45.67 -4.51
C LEU A 235 6.18 47.05 -4.11
N LYS A 236 6.60 48.07 -4.83
CA LYS A 236 6.19 49.48 -4.58
C LYS A 236 5.05 49.93 -5.48
N PHE A 237 4.84 49.24 -6.60
CA PHE A 237 3.94 49.72 -7.66
C PHE A 237 2.99 48.65 -8.19
N GLY A 238 3.34 47.37 -8.06
CA GLY A 238 2.50 46.27 -8.51
C GLY A 238 1.39 45.92 -7.52
N ARG A 239 0.16 45.71 -8.01
CA ARG A 239 -0.97 45.20 -7.22
C ARG A 239 -1.41 43.83 -7.72
N TYR A 240 -1.75 42.92 -6.81
CA TYR A 240 -2.33 41.63 -7.17
C TYR A 240 -3.86 41.74 -7.30
N LEU A 241 -4.44 41.01 -8.24
CA LEU A 241 -5.90 40.87 -8.36
C LEU A 241 -6.41 39.77 -7.44
N GLY A 242 -7.53 40.03 -6.74
CA GLY A 242 -8.19 39.07 -5.85
C GLY A 242 -8.14 39.44 -4.37
N ASP A 243 -8.40 38.45 -3.52
CA ASP A 243 -8.49 38.60 -2.07
C ASP A 243 -7.10 38.76 -1.43
N ALA A 244 -6.88 39.88 -0.74
CA ALA A 244 -5.59 40.25 -0.15
C ALA A 244 -5.06 39.22 0.86
N GLU A 245 -5.92 38.58 1.66
CA GLU A 245 -5.49 37.56 2.62
C GLU A 245 -5.06 36.28 1.90
N LYS A 246 -5.80 35.86 0.87
CA LYS A 246 -5.43 34.69 0.05
C LYS A 246 -4.14 34.91 -0.71
N ILE A 247 -3.91 36.11 -1.23
CA ILE A 247 -2.70 36.48 -1.96
C ILE A 247 -1.49 36.44 -1.02
N LYS A 248 -1.61 37.00 0.18
CA LYS A 248 -0.56 36.97 1.19
C LYS A 248 -0.24 35.53 1.61
N ALA A 249 -1.26 34.72 1.86
CA ALA A 249 -1.10 33.31 2.20
C ALA A 249 -0.42 32.51 1.06
N ALA A 250 -0.78 32.78 -0.21
CA ALA A 250 -0.16 32.14 -1.37
C ALA A 250 1.32 32.53 -1.52
N ALA A 251 1.65 33.82 -1.34
CA ALA A 251 3.04 34.29 -1.38
C ALA A 251 3.88 33.72 -0.21
N GLU A 252 3.31 33.64 0.99
CA GLU A 252 3.95 33.02 2.15
C GLU A 252 4.14 31.50 1.95
N ALA A 253 3.17 30.81 1.35
CA ALA A 253 3.29 29.39 1.02
C ALA A 253 4.47 29.15 0.07
N VAL A 254 4.63 29.98 -0.97
CA VAL A 254 5.79 29.90 -1.88
C VAL A 254 7.10 30.18 -1.13
N LYS A 255 7.12 31.16 -0.23
CA LYS A 255 8.29 31.50 0.59
C LYS A 255 8.68 30.38 1.57
N ASN A 256 7.68 29.69 2.13
CA ASN A 256 7.84 28.67 3.16
C ASN A 256 8.17 27.28 2.62
N GLN A 257 8.04 27.04 1.30
CA GLN A 257 8.48 25.81 0.61
C GLN A 257 9.93 25.38 0.98
N THR A 258 10.76 26.29 1.51
CA THR A 258 12.14 26.01 1.95
C THR A 258 12.54 26.55 3.33
N LYS A 259 11.65 27.21 4.08
CA LYS A 259 11.96 27.62 5.48
C LYS A 259 11.64 26.52 6.48
N GLU A 260 10.70 25.64 6.17
CA GLU A 260 10.40 24.45 6.97
C GLU A 260 11.61 23.51 7.10
N SER A 261 12.61 23.59 6.21
CA SER A 261 13.82 22.77 6.25
C SER A 261 14.98 23.31 7.13
N ALA A 262 14.98 24.59 7.51
CA ALA A 262 16.07 25.18 8.32
C ALA A 262 15.64 25.52 9.76
N THR A 263 14.38 25.88 9.96
CA THR A 263 13.87 26.32 11.28
C THR A 263 13.42 25.17 12.17
N ALA A 264 13.14 24.00 11.58
CA ALA A 264 12.78 22.78 12.30
C ALA A 264 13.91 22.23 13.20
N PHE A 265 15.16 22.71 13.03
CA PHE A 265 16.32 22.20 13.78
C PHE A 265 16.69 23.02 15.04
N LYS A 266 16.18 24.26 15.21
CA LYS A 266 16.56 25.11 16.36
C LYS A 266 15.52 25.22 17.48
N LEU A 267 14.27 24.83 17.25
CA LEU A 267 13.21 24.87 18.28
C LEU A 267 12.98 23.54 19.02
N ASP A 268 13.72 22.48 18.69
CA ASP A 268 13.59 21.14 19.31
C ASP A 268 14.42 20.98 20.60
N SER A 269 14.31 21.93 21.53
CA SER A 269 14.88 21.69 22.88
C SER A 269 13.96 22.01 24.04
N ARG A 270 12.91 22.81 23.86
CA ARG A 270 11.96 23.13 24.95
C ARG A 270 10.60 23.55 24.38
N MET A 271 9.60 22.66 24.35
CA MET A 271 8.19 22.93 24.76
C MET A 271 7.21 21.85 24.27
N ASP A 272 6.23 21.56 25.12
CA ASP A 272 5.18 20.53 25.07
C ASP A 272 4.27 20.53 23.82
N PRO A 273 3.72 19.37 23.43
CA PRO A 273 2.94 19.22 22.19
C PRO A 273 1.51 19.80 22.28
N HIS A 274 1.12 20.52 21.22
CA HIS A 274 -0.24 21.08 21.01
C HIS A 274 -1.33 19.98 20.88
N PRO A 275 -2.59 20.23 21.30
CA PRO A 275 -3.67 19.21 21.37
C PRO A 275 -4.09 18.58 20.03
N GLY A 276 -3.75 19.21 18.89
CA GLY A 276 -4.13 18.72 17.57
C GLY A 276 -3.31 17.51 17.09
N MET A 277 -2.04 17.37 17.48
CA MET A 277 -1.17 16.27 17.02
C MET A 277 -1.48 14.93 17.70
N LYS A 278 -1.91 14.94 18.98
CA LYS A 278 -2.40 13.73 19.68
C LYS A 278 -3.50 13.02 18.88
N ARG A 279 -4.46 13.80 18.39
CA ARG A 279 -5.64 13.31 17.65
C ARG A 279 -5.33 12.57 16.33
N TRP A 280 -4.16 12.81 15.73
CA TRP A 280 -3.76 12.21 14.44
C TRP A 280 -2.87 10.97 14.59
N GLN A 281 -1.98 10.94 15.59
CA GLN A 281 -1.22 9.73 15.94
C GLN A 281 -2.15 8.64 16.48
N GLU A 282 -3.18 9.02 17.24
CA GLU A 282 -4.25 8.13 17.70
C GLU A 282 -4.93 7.38 16.53
N ARG A 283 -5.18 8.02 15.38
CA ARG A 283 -5.92 7.41 14.26
C ARG A 283 -5.15 6.30 13.53
N ARG A 284 -3.82 6.37 13.43
CA ARG A 284 -2.97 5.33 12.78
C ARG A 284 -2.87 4.07 13.63
N TRP A 285 -2.68 4.23 14.93
CA TRP A 285 -2.61 3.10 15.86
C TRP A 285 -3.97 2.49 16.13
N ASN A 286 -5.05 3.28 16.08
CA ASN A 286 -6.39 2.70 16.10
C ASN A 286 -6.66 1.85 14.85
N LEU A 287 -6.25 2.30 13.64
CA LEU A 287 -6.32 1.46 12.44
C LEU A 287 -5.53 0.15 12.61
N TRP A 288 -4.31 0.24 13.13
CA TRP A 288 -3.46 -0.92 13.37
C TRP A 288 -4.05 -1.90 14.38
N ALA A 289 -4.53 -1.41 15.52
CA ALA A 289 -5.18 -2.21 16.56
C ALA A 289 -6.43 -2.91 16.01
N SER A 290 -7.26 -2.19 15.24
CA SER A 290 -8.42 -2.77 14.54
C SER A 290 -8.02 -3.90 13.60
N ALA A 291 -6.99 -3.66 12.79
CA ALA A 291 -6.47 -4.63 11.84
C ALA A 291 -5.98 -5.90 12.54
N LEU A 292 -5.28 -5.73 13.66
CA LEU A 292 -4.75 -6.82 14.47
C LEU A 292 -5.89 -7.69 15.03
N THR A 293 -6.89 -7.06 15.64
CA THR A 293 -8.05 -7.75 16.22
C THR A 293 -8.86 -8.48 15.16
N LEU A 294 -9.10 -7.85 14.00
CA LEU A 294 -9.80 -8.49 12.88
C LEU A 294 -9.05 -9.73 12.37
N ASN A 295 -7.73 -9.64 12.23
CA ASN A 295 -6.92 -10.78 11.81
C ASN A 295 -6.92 -11.89 12.85
N MET A 296 -6.77 -11.56 14.14
CA MET A 296 -6.86 -12.55 15.21
C MET A 296 -8.20 -13.26 15.22
N ALA A 297 -9.29 -12.53 15.03
CA ALA A 297 -10.62 -13.11 15.00
C ALA A 297 -10.83 -14.03 13.76
N SER A 298 -10.16 -13.75 12.64
CA SER A 298 -10.16 -14.65 11.47
C SER A 298 -9.41 -15.97 11.68
N GLY A 299 -8.62 -16.09 12.75
CA GLY A 299 -8.02 -17.36 13.15
C GLY A 299 -9.05 -18.47 13.42
N GLY A 300 -10.26 -18.09 13.86
CA GLY A 300 -11.37 -19.02 14.12
C GLY A 300 -11.82 -19.85 12.91
N VAL A 301 -11.48 -19.42 11.69
CA VAL A 301 -11.75 -20.19 10.46
C VAL A 301 -10.96 -21.51 10.42
N TYR A 302 -9.84 -21.58 11.12
CA TYR A 302 -8.98 -22.77 11.19
C TYR A 302 -9.33 -23.70 12.37
N ASP A 303 -10.29 -23.31 13.22
CA ASP A 303 -10.66 -24.04 14.43
C ASP A 303 -11.81 -25.03 14.17
N TYR A 304 -11.98 -25.48 12.93
CA TYR A 304 -13.05 -26.42 12.55
C TYR A 304 -13.06 -27.68 13.41
N SER A 305 -11.88 -28.24 13.72
CA SER A 305 -11.74 -29.41 14.57
C SER A 305 -12.37 -29.23 15.96
N ALA A 306 -12.50 -28.00 16.44
CA ALA A 306 -13.07 -27.70 17.75
C ALA A 306 -14.61 -27.82 17.80
N PHE A 307 -15.29 -27.75 16.65
CA PHE A 307 -16.76 -27.84 16.56
C PHE A 307 -17.28 -28.84 15.52
N SER A 308 -16.40 -29.52 14.78
CA SER A 308 -16.76 -30.57 13.82
C SER A 308 -17.58 -31.72 14.42
N PRO A 309 -17.37 -32.16 15.69
CA PRO A 309 -18.21 -33.20 16.28
C PRO A 309 -19.66 -32.74 16.45
N ALA A 310 -19.88 -31.47 16.78
CA ALA A 310 -21.23 -30.91 16.90
C ALA A 310 -21.95 -30.87 15.55
N VAL A 311 -21.24 -30.59 14.45
CA VAL A 311 -21.79 -30.65 13.09
C VAL A 311 -22.20 -32.10 12.77
N LYS A 312 -21.30 -33.05 13.03
CA LYS A 312 -21.53 -34.48 12.79
C LYS A 312 -22.79 -34.98 13.48
N GLU A 313 -22.89 -34.73 14.79
CA GLU A 313 -24.00 -35.22 15.61
C GLU A 313 -25.32 -34.52 15.27
N THR A 314 -25.28 -33.20 15.06
CA THR A 314 -26.48 -32.40 14.78
C THR A 314 -27.13 -32.78 13.44
N PHE A 315 -26.34 -33.13 12.43
CA PHE A 315 -26.82 -33.44 11.08
C PHE A 315 -26.74 -34.93 10.71
N GLY A 316 -26.29 -35.80 11.62
CA GLY A 316 -26.18 -37.25 11.38
C GLY A 316 -25.26 -37.61 10.22
N LEU A 317 -24.11 -36.95 10.12
CA LEU A 317 -23.15 -37.13 9.01
C LEU A 317 -22.01 -38.08 9.37
N SER A 318 -21.37 -38.68 8.35
CA SER A 318 -20.02 -39.22 8.51
C SER A 318 -18.98 -38.09 8.61
N LEU A 319 -17.77 -38.42 9.08
CA LEU A 319 -16.67 -37.45 9.19
C LEU A 319 -16.35 -36.82 7.83
N ARG A 320 -16.16 -37.64 6.79
CA ARG A 320 -15.91 -37.18 5.43
C ARG A 320 -17.02 -36.28 4.88
N GLU A 321 -18.29 -36.60 5.17
CA GLU A 321 -19.40 -35.77 4.72
C GLU A 321 -19.43 -34.41 5.43
N ALA A 322 -19.14 -34.38 6.74
CA ALA A 322 -19.02 -33.14 7.48
C ALA A 322 -17.84 -32.30 6.98
N ASP A 323 -16.66 -32.90 6.80
CA ASP A 323 -15.46 -32.24 6.27
C ASP A 323 -15.70 -31.65 4.88
N LEU A 324 -16.29 -32.44 3.97
CA LEU A 324 -16.51 -32.04 2.59
C LEU A 324 -17.54 -30.93 2.48
N VAL A 325 -18.63 -31.00 3.24
CA VAL A 325 -19.63 -29.93 3.29
C VAL A 325 -19.00 -28.65 3.82
N MET A 326 -18.21 -28.73 4.89
CA MET A 326 -17.60 -27.56 5.52
C MET A 326 -16.50 -26.94 4.67
N ASN A 327 -15.65 -27.75 4.03
CA ASN A 327 -14.61 -27.26 3.13
C ASN A 327 -15.20 -26.63 1.85
N PHE A 328 -16.42 -27.00 1.46
CA PHE A 328 -17.12 -26.34 0.35
C PHE A 328 -17.44 -24.86 0.63
N ALA A 329 -17.43 -24.43 1.89
CA ALA A 329 -17.58 -23.03 2.26
C ALA A 329 -16.49 -22.14 1.64
N PHE A 330 -15.28 -22.67 1.40
CA PHE A 330 -14.22 -21.94 0.70
C PHE A 330 -14.57 -21.60 -0.76
N PHE A 331 -15.39 -22.40 -1.43
CA PHE A 331 -15.83 -22.09 -2.79
C PHE A 331 -16.93 -21.04 -2.81
N PHE A 332 -17.85 -21.05 -1.84
CA PHE A 332 -18.80 -19.94 -1.68
C PHE A 332 -18.06 -18.64 -1.33
N TYR A 333 -17.01 -18.72 -0.51
CA TYR A 333 -16.09 -17.62 -0.26
C TYR A 333 -15.41 -17.14 -1.56
N ALA A 334 -14.85 -18.04 -2.36
CA ALA A 334 -14.21 -17.72 -3.63
C ALA A 334 -15.18 -17.08 -4.64
N ALA A 335 -16.37 -17.67 -4.81
CA ALA A 335 -17.38 -17.20 -5.76
C ALA A 335 -17.88 -15.79 -5.45
N THR A 336 -17.95 -15.44 -4.17
CA THR A 336 -18.45 -14.14 -3.73
C THR A 336 -17.34 -13.09 -3.60
N SER A 337 -16.06 -13.50 -3.51
CA SER A 337 -14.91 -12.61 -3.33
C SER A 337 -14.80 -11.46 -4.35
N PHE A 338 -15.17 -11.68 -5.61
CA PHE A 338 -15.17 -10.64 -6.65
C PHE A 338 -16.24 -9.57 -6.41
N GLY A 339 -17.46 -9.98 -6.06
CA GLY A 339 -18.56 -9.06 -5.77
C GLY A 339 -18.21 -8.13 -4.62
N TYR A 340 -17.55 -8.67 -3.59
CA TYR A 340 -17.11 -7.88 -2.45
C TYR A 340 -15.94 -6.94 -2.72
N GLY A 341 -14.97 -7.35 -3.55
CA GLY A 341 -13.91 -6.46 -4.02
C GLY A 341 -14.47 -5.22 -4.73
N VAL A 342 -15.53 -5.42 -5.54
CA VAL A 342 -16.28 -4.33 -6.19
C VAL A 342 -17.07 -3.50 -5.17
N CYS A 343 -17.71 -4.13 -4.17
CA CYS A 343 -18.41 -3.42 -3.10
C CYS A 343 -17.49 -2.49 -2.31
N ASN A 344 -16.29 -2.94 -1.92
CA ASN A 344 -15.31 -2.11 -1.21
C ASN A 344 -14.90 -0.88 -2.00
N TYR A 345 -14.76 -1.02 -3.32
CA TYR A 345 -14.45 0.10 -4.21
C TYR A 345 -15.63 1.09 -4.30
N LYS A 346 -16.84 0.60 -4.60
CA LYS A 346 -18.02 1.45 -4.82
C LYS A 346 -18.53 2.14 -3.55
N LEU A 347 -18.51 1.44 -2.42
CA LEU A 347 -19.04 1.93 -1.15
C LEU A 347 -18.01 2.76 -0.37
N GLY A 348 -16.76 2.76 -0.83
CA GLY A 348 -15.66 3.50 -0.20
C GLY A 348 -15.13 2.84 1.08
N PRO A 349 -14.05 3.42 1.64
CA PRO A 349 -13.23 2.78 2.68
C PRO A 349 -13.98 2.52 4.00
N LYS A 350 -15.09 3.18 4.28
CA LYS A 350 -15.82 3.00 5.55
C LYS A 350 -16.99 2.05 5.42
N LEU A 351 -17.75 2.13 4.34
CA LEU A 351 -19.04 1.44 4.22
C LEU A 351 -18.87 -0.02 3.74
N GLY A 352 -17.90 -0.29 2.87
CA GLY A 352 -17.60 -1.65 2.39
C GLY A 352 -17.27 -2.64 3.52
N PRO A 353 -16.28 -2.34 4.39
CA PRO A 353 -15.96 -3.20 5.53
C PRO A 353 -17.10 -3.32 6.55
N ARG A 354 -17.89 -2.26 6.79
CA ARG A 354 -19.09 -2.33 7.65
C ARG A 354 -20.08 -3.38 7.14
N LEU A 355 -20.35 -3.33 5.84
CA LEU A 355 -21.30 -4.24 5.21
C LEU A 355 -20.81 -5.69 5.29
N GLY A 356 -19.53 -5.94 4.97
CA GLY A 356 -18.94 -7.29 5.05
C GLY A 356 -19.11 -7.90 6.44
N CYS A 357 -18.96 -7.08 7.48
CA CYS A 357 -19.11 -7.54 8.84
C CYS A 357 -20.57 -7.72 9.30
N CYS A 358 -21.50 -6.86 8.86
CA CYS A 358 -22.93 -7.10 9.08
C CYS A 358 -23.35 -8.44 8.47
N VAL A 359 -22.92 -8.73 7.24
CA VAL A 359 -23.17 -10.00 6.55
C VAL A 359 -22.63 -11.18 7.38
N MET A 360 -21.37 -11.10 7.81
CA MET A 360 -20.75 -12.13 8.62
C MET A 360 -21.49 -12.36 9.96
N LEU A 361 -21.86 -11.30 10.68
CA LEU A 361 -22.63 -11.41 11.93
C LEU A 361 -23.98 -12.11 11.72
N SER A 362 -24.71 -11.71 10.68
CA SER A 362 -25.98 -12.34 10.33
C SER A 362 -25.79 -13.81 9.98
N CYS A 363 -24.81 -14.15 9.14
CA CYS A 363 -24.53 -15.52 8.74
C CYS A 363 -24.14 -16.41 9.94
N TYR A 364 -23.22 -15.96 10.79
CA TYR A 364 -22.78 -16.74 11.96
C TYR A 364 -23.87 -16.89 13.02
N THR A 365 -24.73 -15.89 13.19
CA THR A 365 -25.92 -16.00 14.04
C THR A 365 -26.82 -17.14 13.55
N VAL A 366 -27.08 -17.20 12.25
CA VAL A 366 -27.89 -18.28 11.66
C VAL A 366 -27.17 -19.63 11.73
N VAL A 367 -25.84 -19.69 11.60
CA VAL A 367 -25.05 -20.92 11.79
C VAL A 367 -25.25 -21.48 13.21
N VAL A 368 -25.19 -20.63 14.22
CA VAL A 368 -25.37 -21.04 15.63
C VAL A 368 -26.80 -21.49 15.88
N ILE A 369 -27.79 -20.79 15.32
CA ILE A 369 -29.19 -21.23 15.35
C ILE A 369 -29.31 -22.62 14.71
N ASN A 370 -28.76 -22.81 13.51
CA ASN A 370 -28.84 -24.07 12.77
C ASN A 370 -28.12 -25.24 13.48
N LEU A 371 -27.05 -24.97 14.24
CA LEU A 371 -26.37 -25.97 15.07
C LEU A 371 -27.16 -26.35 16.34
N ASN A 372 -27.88 -25.40 16.94
CA ASN A 372 -28.68 -25.66 18.13
C ASN A 372 -30.05 -26.25 17.79
N ARG A 373 -30.66 -25.77 16.71
CA ARG A 373 -31.95 -26.20 16.17
C ARG A 373 -31.85 -26.23 14.63
N PRO A 374 -31.61 -27.41 14.03
CA PRO A 374 -31.51 -27.56 12.58
C PRO A 374 -32.70 -26.94 11.86
N LEU A 375 -32.44 -25.98 10.98
CA LEU A 375 -33.46 -25.36 10.14
C LEU A 375 -33.93 -26.29 9.02
N LEU A 376 -33.04 -27.20 8.61
CA LEU A 376 -33.29 -28.26 7.64
C LEU A 376 -32.65 -29.56 8.16
N PRO A 377 -33.23 -30.74 7.84
CA PRO A 377 -32.69 -32.01 8.30
C PRO A 377 -31.45 -32.46 7.51
N GLY A 378 -30.59 -33.24 8.17
CA GLY A 378 -29.51 -34.01 7.55
C GLY A 378 -28.56 -33.18 6.68
N LYS A 379 -28.22 -33.71 5.50
CA LYS A 379 -27.31 -33.08 4.53
C LYS A 379 -27.76 -31.70 4.07
N ALA A 380 -29.06 -31.44 3.98
CA ALA A 380 -29.59 -30.14 3.58
C ALA A 380 -29.31 -29.05 4.63
N GLY A 381 -29.43 -29.40 5.92
CA GLY A 381 -29.06 -28.50 7.03
C GLY A 381 -27.56 -28.19 7.06
N ALA A 382 -26.73 -29.19 6.80
CA ALA A 382 -25.28 -29.02 6.72
C ALA A 382 -24.87 -28.18 5.49
N ALA A 383 -25.50 -28.39 4.32
CA ALA A 383 -25.26 -27.58 3.13
C ALA A 383 -25.63 -26.11 3.34
N LEU A 384 -26.74 -25.83 4.03
CA LEU A 384 -27.11 -24.48 4.43
C LEU A 384 -26.06 -23.86 5.35
N MET A 385 -25.53 -24.62 6.31
CA MET A 385 -24.45 -24.16 7.18
C MET A 385 -23.19 -23.79 6.38
N SER A 386 -22.79 -24.62 5.41
CA SER A 386 -21.65 -24.36 4.53
C SER A 386 -21.83 -23.08 3.70
N LEU A 387 -23.01 -22.89 3.11
CA LEU A 387 -23.34 -21.67 2.37
C LEU A 387 -23.21 -20.42 3.26
N LEU A 388 -23.79 -20.46 4.46
CA LEU A 388 -23.76 -19.34 5.40
C LEU A 388 -22.34 -19.04 5.88
N LEU A 389 -21.55 -20.06 6.18
CA LEU A 389 -20.14 -19.88 6.56
C LEU A 389 -19.33 -19.28 5.41
N GLY A 390 -19.52 -19.74 4.18
CA GLY A 390 -18.83 -19.21 3.02
C GLY A 390 -19.16 -17.74 2.74
N ILE A 391 -20.44 -17.36 2.82
CA ILE A 391 -20.88 -15.95 2.73
C ILE A 391 -20.29 -15.12 3.88
N GLY A 392 -20.27 -15.67 5.11
CA GLY A 392 -19.69 -15.02 6.27
C GLY A 392 -18.18 -14.80 6.13
N TRP A 393 -17.43 -15.80 5.64
CA TRP A 393 -16.00 -15.69 5.35
C TRP A 393 -15.72 -14.70 4.22
N ALA A 394 -16.60 -14.56 3.25
CA ALA A 394 -16.50 -13.53 2.24
C ALA A 394 -16.65 -12.12 2.82
N GLY A 395 -17.63 -11.93 3.71
CA GLY A 395 -17.75 -10.70 4.49
C GLY A 395 -16.48 -10.38 5.29
N LEU A 396 -15.86 -11.39 5.90
CA LEU A 396 -14.59 -11.26 6.63
C LEU A 396 -13.40 -10.93 5.70
N GLY A 397 -13.27 -11.63 4.57
CA GLY A 397 -12.23 -11.39 3.57
C GLY A 397 -12.29 -9.97 3.00
N THR A 398 -13.50 -9.42 2.87
CA THR A 398 -13.76 -8.03 2.46
C THR A 398 -13.11 -7.04 3.42
N SER A 399 -13.35 -7.22 4.72
CA SER A 399 -12.82 -6.36 5.77
C SER A 399 -11.31 -6.52 5.91
N LEU A 400 -10.79 -7.74 5.84
CA LEU A 400 -9.35 -8.02 5.87
C LEU A 400 -8.63 -7.38 4.69
N GLY A 401 -9.15 -7.56 3.47
CA GLY A 401 -8.58 -7.00 2.24
C GLY A 401 -8.51 -5.48 2.27
N ALA A 402 -9.57 -4.81 2.72
CA ALA A 402 -9.60 -3.35 2.89
C ALA A 402 -8.56 -2.89 3.93
N THR A 403 -8.39 -3.64 5.01
CA THR A 403 -7.45 -3.29 6.06
C THR A 403 -6.00 -3.49 5.61
N PHE A 404 -5.69 -4.56 4.87
CA PHE A 404 -4.37 -4.74 4.27
C PHE A 404 -4.05 -3.65 3.26
N GLN A 405 -4.99 -3.34 2.37
CA GLN A 405 -4.84 -2.25 1.41
C GLN A 405 -4.51 -0.94 2.13
N ARG A 406 -5.24 -0.61 3.21
CA ARG A 406 -5.01 0.63 3.95
C ARG A 406 -3.68 0.62 4.71
N VAL A 407 -3.33 -0.49 5.37
CA VAL A 407 -2.06 -0.64 6.08
C VAL A 407 -0.87 -0.53 5.13
N MET A 408 -0.93 -1.11 3.93
CA MET A 408 0.12 -0.97 2.92
C MET A 408 0.23 0.46 2.39
N GLN A 409 -0.88 1.20 2.30
CA GLN A 409 -0.87 2.62 1.93
C GLN A 409 -0.33 3.51 3.06
N VAL A 410 -0.61 3.16 4.32
CA VAL A 410 -0.20 3.94 5.49
C VAL A 410 1.27 3.68 5.87
N PHE A 411 1.73 2.42 5.77
CA PHE A 411 3.08 1.98 6.11
C PHE A 411 3.85 1.38 4.90
N PRO A 412 4.04 2.13 3.81
CA PRO A 412 4.58 1.64 2.53
C PRO A 412 6.06 1.23 2.57
N GLN A 413 6.84 1.69 3.56
CA GLN A 413 8.26 1.33 3.69
C GLN A 413 8.48 -0.02 4.38
N THR A 414 7.49 -0.55 5.09
CA THR A 414 7.55 -1.84 5.83
C THR A 414 6.27 -2.63 5.63
N ASP A 415 5.72 -2.56 4.42
CA ASP A 415 4.47 -3.21 4.06
C ASP A 415 4.57 -4.74 4.24
N GLY A 416 5.72 -5.33 3.91
CA GLY A 416 6.03 -6.73 4.15
C GLY A 416 5.92 -7.13 5.63
N TRP A 417 6.64 -6.43 6.50
CA TRP A 417 6.63 -6.67 7.94
C TRP A 417 5.26 -6.41 8.57
N ALA A 418 4.61 -5.30 8.22
CA ALA A 418 3.30 -4.94 8.72
C ALA A 418 2.26 -6.01 8.38
N ILE A 419 2.21 -6.45 7.11
CA ILE A 419 1.35 -7.56 6.68
C ILE A 419 1.75 -8.87 7.38
N GLY A 420 3.05 -9.11 7.61
CA GLY A 420 3.55 -10.25 8.38
C GLY A 420 2.97 -10.31 9.79
N VAL A 421 2.98 -9.19 10.52
CA VAL A 421 2.42 -9.10 11.89
C VAL A 421 0.90 -9.26 11.89
N LEU A 422 0.19 -8.62 10.96
CA LEU A 422 -1.26 -8.79 10.85
C LEU A 422 -1.62 -10.24 10.55
N LYS A 423 -0.97 -10.86 9.56
CA LYS A 423 -1.21 -12.27 9.23
C LYS A 423 -0.80 -13.18 10.39
N ALA A 424 0.30 -12.91 11.08
CA ALA A 424 0.71 -13.68 12.25
C ALA A 424 -0.37 -13.69 13.34
N SER A 425 -1.12 -12.59 13.48
CA SER A 425 -2.26 -12.50 14.40
C SER A 425 -3.35 -13.52 14.05
N VAL A 426 -3.56 -13.88 12.78
CA VAL A 426 -4.46 -14.97 12.35
C VAL A 426 -4.02 -16.31 12.95
N GLY A 427 -2.73 -16.63 12.85
CA GLY A 427 -2.16 -17.85 13.44
C GLY A 427 -2.24 -17.86 14.96
N ALA A 428 -2.01 -16.70 15.59
CA ALA A 428 -2.22 -16.52 17.03
C ALA A 428 -3.69 -16.75 17.41
N GLY A 429 -4.64 -16.24 16.61
CA GLY A 429 -6.08 -16.41 16.81
C GLY A 429 -6.51 -17.88 16.89
N GLY A 430 -6.05 -18.72 15.95
CA GLY A 430 -6.36 -20.15 15.97
C GLY A 430 -5.72 -20.94 17.13
N ALA A 431 -4.77 -20.34 17.87
CA ALA A 431 -4.25 -20.93 19.10
C ALA A 431 -4.95 -20.36 20.35
N VAL A 432 -5.21 -19.06 20.36
CA VAL A 432 -5.72 -18.33 21.53
C VAL A 432 -7.22 -18.48 21.69
N LEU A 433 -8.00 -18.44 20.60
CA LEU A 433 -9.46 -18.45 20.68
C LEU A 433 -10.03 -19.77 21.24
N PRO A 434 -9.58 -20.96 20.79
CA PRO A 434 -10.02 -22.21 21.40
C PRO A 434 -9.61 -22.30 22.86
N ALA A 435 -8.33 -21.99 23.15
CA ALA A 435 -7.80 -22.06 24.51
C ALA A 435 -8.57 -21.16 25.49
N LEU A 436 -8.91 -19.95 25.07
CA LEU A 436 -9.67 -19.00 25.88
C LEU A 436 -11.13 -19.46 26.09
N TYR A 437 -11.82 -19.85 25.03
CA TYR A 437 -13.22 -20.26 25.11
C TYR A 437 -13.40 -21.52 25.98
N PHE A 438 -12.68 -22.59 25.64
CA PHE A 438 -12.78 -23.88 26.30
C PHE A 438 -12.17 -23.81 27.72
N GLY A 439 -11.10 -23.05 27.90
CA GLY A 439 -10.53 -22.75 29.22
C GLY A 439 -11.50 -22.04 30.15
N LEU A 440 -12.24 -21.02 29.66
CA LEU A 440 -13.26 -20.30 30.44
C LEU A 440 -14.43 -21.20 30.83
N MET A 441 -14.82 -22.10 29.94
CA MET A 441 -15.91 -23.03 30.18
C MET A 441 -15.52 -24.22 31.06
N GLY A 442 -14.22 -24.40 31.36
CA GLY A 442 -13.72 -25.54 32.13
C GLY A 442 -13.90 -26.89 31.44
N VAL A 443 -14.04 -26.92 30.12
CA VAL A 443 -14.28 -28.13 29.32
C VAL A 443 -13.41 -28.11 28.08
N ARG A 444 -12.90 -29.26 27.64
CA ARG A 444 -12.12 -29.38 26.40
C ARG A 444 -13.02 -29.51 25.16
N PRO A 445 -12.51 -29.24 23.95
CA PRO A 445 -13.18 -29.62 22.71
C PRO A 445 -13.63 -31.09 22.75
N GLY A 446 -14.85 -31.38 22.32
CA GLY A 446 -15.43 -32.73 22.38
C GLY A 446 -16.09 -33.11 23.72
N GLN A 447 -15.80 -32.41 24.83
CA GLN A 447 -16.36 -32.77 26.15
C GLN A 447 -17.72 -32.10 26.44
N SER A 448 -18.08 -31.04 25.73
CA SER A 448 -19.35 -30.33 25.90
C SER A 448 -19.99 -30.05 24.55
N MET A 449 -21.11 -30.72 24.29
CA MET A 449 -21.92 -30.48 23.08
C MET A 449 -22.41 -29.03 23.01
N LEU A 450 -22.86 -28.48 24.14
CA LEU A 450 -23.29 -27.09 24.22
C LEU A 450 -22.13 -26.15 23.89
N GLY A 451 -20.93 -26.40 24.42
CA GLY A 451 -19.75 -25.60 24.13
C GLY A 451 -19.35 -25.61 22.67
N MET A 452 -19.34 -26.78 22.04
CA MET A 452 -19.02 -26.89 20.62
C MET A 452 -20.03 -26.14 19.73
N LYS A 453 -21.31 -26.13 20.09
CA LYS A 453 -22.37 -25.43 19.33
C LYS A 453 -22.29 -23.90 19.43
N PHE A 454 -21.80 -23.36 20.55
CA PHE A 454 -21.67 -21.92 20.78
C PHE A 454 -20.30 -21.34 20.41
N PHE A 455 -19.28 -22.18 20.23
CA PHE A 455 -17.94 -21.74 19.82
C PHE A 455 -17.93 -20.90 18.53
N PRO A 456 -18.67 -21.25 17.45
CA PRO A 456 -18.76 -20.39 16.28
C PRO A 456 -19.33 -18.99 16.59
N ALA A 457 -20.29 -18.89 17.52
CA ALA A 457 -20.85 -17.62 17.98
C ALA A 457 -19.79 -16.77 18.69
N TYR A 458 -19.01 -17.40 19.58
CA TYR A 458 -17.91 -16.76 20.30
C TYR A 458 -16.87 -16.16 19.34
N SER A 459 -16.46 -16.94 18.31
CA SER A 459 -15.57 -16.44 17.27
C SER A 459 -16.17 -15.23 16.51
N SER A 460 -17.49 -15.22 16.30
CA SER A 460 -18.21 -14.15 15.60
C SER A 460 -18.38 -12.85 16.41
N CYS A 461 -18.53 -12.92 17.73
CA CYS A 461 -18.64 -11.73 18.60
C CYS A 461 -17.35 -10.89 18.62
N LEU A 462 -16.19 -11.54 18.55
CA LEU A 462 -14.89 -10.85 18.45
C LEU A 462 -14.68 -10.23 17.07
N LEU A 463 -15.17 -10.89 16.02
CA LEU A 463 -15.25 -10.32 14.67
C LEU A 463 -16.18 -9.09 14.62
N ALA A 464 -17.30 -9.08 15.36
CA ALA A 464 -18.22 -7.94 15.49
C ALA A 464 -17.56 -6.70 16.13
N LEU A 465 -16.83 -6.90 17.24
CA LEU A 465 -16.17 -5.81 17.96
C LEU A 465 -15.08 -5.19 17.09
N SER A 466 -14.29 -6.03 16.39
CA SER A 466 -13.23 -5.56 15.48
C SER A 466 -13.77 -4.68 14.34
N THR A 467 -14.99 -4.96 13.86
CA THR A 467 -15.69 -4.20 12.80
C THR A 467 -15.98 -2.76 13.19
N PHE A 468 -16.50 -2.56 14.40
CA PHE A 468 -16.82 -1.23 14.91
C PHE A 468 -15.56 -0.38 14.97
N VAL A 469 -14.43 -0.99 15.37
CA VAL A 469 -13.12 -0.33 15.50
C VAL A 469 -12.47 -0.08 14.12
N VAL A 470 -12.55 -1.00 13.14
CA VAL A 470 -12.03 -0.82 11.76
C VAL A 470 -12.61 0.43 11.11
N THR A 471 -13.91 0.66 11.28
CA THR A 471 -14.64 1.61 10.45
C THR A 471 -14.59 3.05 10.98
N CYS A 472 -14.16 3.23 12.23
CA CYS A 472 -13.85 4.53 12.82
C CYS A 472 -12.44 5.05 12.46
N CYS A 473 -11.57 4.20 11.90
CA CYS A 473 -10.12 4.49 11.82
C CYS A 473 -9.52 4.46 10.40
N MET A 474 -10.33 4.32 9.36
CA MET A 474 -9.86 4.26 7.95
C MET A 474 -9.28 5.59 7.42
N ASP A 475 -9.44 6.71 8.14
CA ASP A 475 -8.97 8.06 7.73
C ASP A 475 -7.50 8.35 8.07
N ALA A 476 -6.71 7.33 8.40
CA ALA A 476 -5.29 7.47 8.71
C ALA A 476 -4.49 7.96 7.48
N GLN A 477 -3.68 9.00 7.64
CA GLN A 477 -2.82 9.52 6.57
C GLN A 477 -1.55 8.65 6.40
N PRO A 478 -0.98 8.54 5.18
CA PRO A 478 0.30 7.87 4.96
C PRO A 478 1.45 8.50 5.75
N GLY A 479 2.31 7.67 6.33
CA GLY A 479 3.50 8.10 7.04
C GLY A 479 4.10 6.96 7.86
N PHE A 480 5.42 6.97 8.01
CA PHE A 480 6.15 5.97 8.77
C PHE A 480 7.23 6.66 9.62
N SER A 481 7.31 6.36 10.92
CA SER A 481 8.38 6.82 11.81
C SER A 481 9.15 5.69 12.47
N ARG A 482 10.38 5.96 12.92
CA ARG A 482 11.18 5.06 13.79
C ARG A 482 10.45 4.65 15.07
N SER A 483 9.62 5.52 15.64
CA SER A 483 8.77 5.16 16.79
C SER A 483 7.68 4.16 16.38
N GLU A 484 7.14 4.28 15.17
CA GLU A 484 6.18 3.30 14.63
C GLU A 484 6.83 1.94 14.33
N ALA A 485 8.08 1.92 13.84
CA ALA A 485 8.85 0.69 13.69
C ALA A 485 9.04 -0.06 15.02
N ARG A 486 9.27 0.68 16.11
CA ARG A 486 9.39 0.12 17.47
C ARG A 486 8.07 -0.43 17.98
N ASN A 487 6.97 0.27 17.72
CA ASN A 487 5.63 -0.20 18.08
C ASN A 487 5.22 -1.46 17.28
N PHE A 488 5.62 -1.58 16.01
CA PHE A 488 5.46 -2.83 15.26
C PHE A 488 6.25 -3.98 15.88
N LEU A 489 7.50 -3.72 16.30
CA LEU A 489 8.30 -4.72 17.00
C LEU A 489 7.66 -5.13 18.33
N HIS A 490 7.18 -4.17 19.13
CA HIS A 490 6.47 -4.47 20.39
C HIS A 490 5.19 -5.27 20.15
N THR A 491 4.42 -4.93 19.11
CA THR A 491 3.23 -5.69 18.73
C THR A 491 3.58 -7.11 18.33
N ALA A 492 4.63 -7.30 17.52
CA ALA A 492 5.10 -8.62 17.13
C ALA A 492 5.57 -9.45 18.34
N VAL A 493 6.33 -8.84 19.26
CA VAL A 493 6.76 -9.48 20.52
C VAL A 493 5.56 -9.87 21.37
N ALA A 494 4.54 -9.03 21.46
CA ALA A 494 3.31 -9.35 22.18
C ALA A 494 2.57 -10.53 21.54
N VAL A 495 2.41 -10.55 20.21
CA VAL A 495 1.79 -11.67 19.48
C VAL A 495 2.57 -12.97 19.70
N ILE A 496 3.90 -12.93 19.64
CA ILE A 496 4.76 -14.08 19.94
C ILE A 496 4.56 -14.55 21.39
N PHE A 497 4.62 -13.63 22.36
CA PHE A 497 4.51 -13.95 23.78
C PHE A 497 3.17 -14.61 24.11
N ILE A 498 2.06 -14.02 23.64
CA ILE A 498 0.71 -14.53 23.88
C ILE A 498 0.52 -15.91 23.26
N THR A 499 0.97 -16.08 22.02
CA THR A 499 0.85 -17.38 21.33
C THR A 499 1.73 -18.42 22.00
N THR A 500 2.93 -18.04 22.47
CA THR A 500 3.82 -18.92 23.23
C THR A 500 3.18 -19.33 24.54
N ALA A 501 2.58 -18.39 25.29
CA ALA A 501 1.90 -18.67 26.55
C ALA A 501 0.70 -19.60 26.35
N ALA A 502 -0.14 -19.34 25.34
CA ALA A 502 -1.26 -20.20 24.99
C ALA A 502 -0.79 -21.61 24.59
N THR A 503 0.21 -21.70 23.72
CA THR A 503 0.79 -22.99 23.28
C THR A 503 1.42 -23.76 24.43
N ALA A 504 2.20 -23.10 25.29
CA ALA A 504 2.81 -23.70 26.48
C ALA A 504 1.75 -24.21 27.47
N SER A 505 0.62 -23.50 27.58
CA SER A 505 -0.49 -23.90 28.44
C SER A 505 -1.21 -25.17 27.98
N SER A 506 -1.22 -25.45 26.67
CA SER A 506 -1.72 -26.71 26.10
C SER A 506 -0.68 -27.84 26.14
N LEU A 507 0.62 -27.51 26.16
CA LEU A 507 1.70 -28.50 26.26
C LEU A 507 1.94 -28.98 27.70
N LEU A 508 1.64 -28.15 28.69
CA LEU A 508 1.86 -28.43 30.11
C LEU A 508 0.51 -28.66 30.83
N PRO A 509 0.36 -29.70 31.66
CA PRO A 509 -0.89 -29.96 32.39
C PRO A 509 -1.06 -28.98 33.57
N LEU A 510 -1.33 -27.70 33.28
CA LEU A 510 -1.34 -26.61 34.27
C LEU A 510 -2.69 -26.36 34.95
N GLY A 511 -3.74 -27.13 34.65
CA GLY A 511 -5.06 -26.96 35.27
C GLY A 511 -5.68 -25.56 35.03
N SER A 512 -6.46 -25.04 35.99
CA SER A 512 -7.15 -23.73 35.91
C SER A 512 -6.24 -22.50 35.78
N LEU A 513 -4.93 -22.69 35.94
CA LEU A 513 -3.91 -21.65 35.79
C LEU A 513 -3.71 -21.21 34.33
N SER A 514 -3.96 -22.10 33.35
CA SER A 514 -3.89 -21.78 31.91
C SER A 514 -4.94 -20.73 31.51
N THR A 515 -6.16 -20.87 32.02
CA THR A 515 -7.27 -19.95 31.80
C THR A 515 -6.97 -18.57 32.40
N SER A 516 -6.43 -18.51 33.61
CA SER A 516 -6.03 -17.25 34.25
C SER A 516 -4.88 -16.56 33.52
N LEU A 517 -3.90 -17.31 33.01
CA LEU A 517 -2.79 -16.77 32.21
C LEU A 517 -3.25 -16.27 30.83
N ALA A 518 -4.19 -16.97 30.17
CA ALA A 518 -4.78 -16.53 28.90
C ALA A 518 -5.65 -15.26 29.07
N ILE A 519 -6.42 -15.16 30.16
CA ILE A 519 -7.17 -13.96 30.52
C ILE A 519 -6.22 -12.80 30.82
N VAL A 520 -5.15 -13.04 31.59
CA VAL A 520 -4.12 -12.02 31.86
C VAL A 520 -3.42 -11.60 30.56
N ALA A 521 -3.12 -12.51 29.65
CA ALA A 521 -2.52 -12.22 28.34
C ALA A 521 -3.46 -11.40 27.43
N LEU A 522 -4.77 -11.67 27.48
CA LEU A 522 -5.81 -10.90 26.77
C LEU A 522 -5.97 -9.50 27.36
N VAL A 523 -6.03 -9.38 28.68
CA VAL A 523 -6.06 -8.10 29.40
C VAL A 523 -4.77 -7.31 29.13
N PHE A 524 -3.62 -7.97 29.06
CA PHE A 524 -2.34 -7.36 28.72
C PHE A 524 -2.27 -6.90 27.26
N LEU A 525 -2.88 -7.64 26.32
CA LEU A 525 -3.03 -7.22 24.91
C LEU A 525 -3.93 -5.98 24.79
N VAL A 526 -5.06 -5.96 25.50
CA VAL A 526 -5.98 -4.81 25.55
C VAL A 526 -5.31 -3.60 26.22
N LEU A 527 -4.53 -3.81 27.28
CA LEU A 527 -3.75 -2.77 27.98
C LEU A 527 -2.55 -2.27 27.17
N MET A 528 -1.87 -3.12 26.39
CA MET A 528 -0.77 -2.73 25.49
C MET A 528 -1.26 -1.96 24.26
N LEU A 529 -2.40 -2.36 23.70
CA LEU A 529 -3.04 -1.64 22.59
C LEU A 529 -3.58 -0.27 23.03
N THR A 530 -3.92 -0.11 24.31
CA THR A 530 -4.28 1.20 24.90
C THR A 530 -3.04 2.00 25.33
N ALA A 531 -1.97 1.38 25.82
CA ALA A 531 -0.73 2.07 26.21
C ALA A 531 0.12 2.56 25.01
N ALA A 532 -0.02 1.94 23.83
CA ALA A 532 0.61 2.39 22.58
C ALA A 532 0.12 3.77 22.09
N THR A 533 -0.88 4.36 22.76
CA THR A 533 -1.38 5.72 22.52
C THR A 533 -0.66 6.82 23.31
N CYS A 534 0.33 6.49 24.16
CA CYS A 534 0.87 7.42 25.18
C CYS A 534 2.40 7.70 25.13
N LEU A 535 3.09 7.60 23.99
CA LEU A 535 4.50 8.02 23.88
C LEU A 535 4.70 9.14 22.84
N PRO A 536 5.18 10.33 23.22
CA PRO A 536 5.58 11.36 22.27
C PRO A 536 7.05 11.17 21.83
N ASP A 537 7.29 11.00 20.52
CA ASP A 537 7.77 12.04 19.58
C ASP A 537 8.65 11.51 18.41
N ILE A 538 8.85 12.41 17.43
CA ILE A 538 9.67 12.43 16.20
C ILE A 538 8.99 11.88 14.92
N GLN A 539 8.70 12.78 13.96
CA GLN A 539 8.13 12.46 12.64
C GLN A 539 9.17 12.42 11.52
N GLU A 540 9.08 11.34 10.74
CA GLU A 540 9.76 11.04 9.48
C GLU A 540 8.78 11.11 8.28
N GLU A 541 9.42 11.06 7.11
CA GLU A 541 9.02 11.08 5.68
C GLU A 541 7.66 10.51 5.22
N ARG A 542 7.18 11.02 4.08
CA ARG A 542 6.05 10.46 3.30
C ARG A 542 6.51 9.99 1.92
N PRO A 543 5.97 8.89 1.37
CA PRO A 543 6.14 8.52 -0.03
C PRO A 543 4.96 8.98 -0.90
N ASN A 544 5.28 9.20 -2.17
CA ASN A 544 4.38 9.66 -3.24
C ASN A 544 3.29 8.63 -3.58
N GLN A 545 2.05 9.08 -3.67
CA GLN A 545 0.97 8.40 -4.39
C GLN A 545 0.70 9.15 -5.69
N GLY A 546 1.09 8.55 -6.81
CA GLY A 546 0.83 9.04 -8.15
C GLY A 546 0.74 7.84 -9.09
N GLN A 547 -0.43 7.23 -9.16
CA GLN A 547 -0.75 6.27 -10.20
C GLN A 547 -2.26 6.38 -10.49
N GLU A 548 -2.57 6.87 -11.69
CA GLU A 548 -3.93 6.92 -12.23
C GLU A 548 -4.55 5.52 -12.20
N SER A 549 -5.72 5.40 -11.58
CA SER A 549 -6.47 4.15 -11.54
C SER A 549 -7.32 4.03 -12.81
N GLU A 550 -6.93 3.13 -13.71
CA GLU A 550 -7.88 2.51 -14.65
C GLU A 550 -9.08 1.93 -13.86
N PRO A 551 -10.29 1.86 -14.43
CA PRO A 551 -11.43 1.24 -13.79
C PRO A 551 -11.09 -0.20 -13.33
N MET A 552 -11.24 -0.48 -12.03
CA MET A 552 -10.83 -1.75 -11.39
C MET A 552 -11.40 -3.02 -12.03
N HIS A 553 -12.57 -2.91 -12.67
CA HIS A 553 -13.19 -4.01 -13.41
C HIS A 553 -12.33 -4.46 -14.61
N ILE A 554 -11.60 -3.52 -15.22
CA ILE A 554 -10.69 -3.77 -16.36
C ILE A 554 -9.41 -4.46 -15.88
N ILE A 555 -8.88 -4.14 -14.69
CA ILE A 555 -7.62 -4.70 -14.16
C ILE A 555 -7.78 -6.15 -13.67
N ILE A 556 -8.86 -6.50 -12.96
CA ILE A 556 -9.08 -7.87 -12.48
C ILE A 556 -9.34 -8.83 -13.65
N GLN A 557 -10.18 -8.42 -14.60
CA GLN A 557 -10.41 -9.19 -15.83
C GLN A 557 -9.09 -9.44 -16.58
N ARG A 558 -8.22 -8.43 -16.68
CA ARG A 558 -6.88 -8.63 -17.25
C ARG A 558 -6.01 -9.57 -16.42
N ALA A 559 -6.05 -9.48 -15.09
CA ALA A 559 -5.25 -10.35 -14.21
C ALA A 559 -5.61 -11.83 -14.37
N VAL A 560 -6.91 -12.19 -14.33
CA VAL A 560 -7.36 -13.59 -14.50
C VAL A 560 -7.11 -14.15 -15.90
N LEU A 561 -6.88 -13.29 -16.89
CA LEU A 561 -6.50 -13.70 -18.24
C LEU A 561 -4.99 -13.98 -18.38
N THR A 562 -4.18 -13.68 -17.37
CA THR A 562 -2.75 -14.01 -17.38
C THR A 562 -2.50 -15.43 -16.87
N TRP A 563 -1.62 -16.17 -17.54
CA TRP A 563 -1.25 -17.52 -17.11
C TRP A 563 -0.55 -17.51 -15.75
N GLU A 564 0.22 -16.46 -15.45
CA GLU A 564 0.91 -16.33 -14.16
C GLU A 564 -0.05 -16.32 -12.98
N TYR A 565 -1.23 -15.71 -13.16
CA TYR A 565 -2.25 -15.62 -12.12
C TYR A 565 -2.65 -17.02 -11.63
N TRP A 566 -2.95 -17.92 -12.56
CA TRP A 566 -3.31 -19.30 -12.27
C TRP A 566 -2.14 -20.13 -11.74
N VAL A 567 -0.92 -19.89 -12.23
CA VAL A 567 0.27 -20.58 -11.69
C VAL A 567 0.55 -20.15 -10.26
N TYR A 568 0.36 -18.88 -9.89
CA TYR A 568 0.47 -18.45 -8.50
C TYR A 568 -0.61 -19.10 -7.60
N ILE A 569 -1.84 -19.26 -8.10
CA ILE A 569 -2.88 -20.03 -7.39
C ILE A 569 -2.43 -21.47 -7.19
N GLY A 570 -1.90 -22.13 -8.22
CA GLY A 570 -1.40 -23.50 -8.14
C GLY A 570 -0.25 -23.66 -7.12
N VAL A 571 0.73 -22.75 -7.15
CA VAL A 571 1.85 -22.71 -6.20
C VAL A 571 1.37 -22.46 -4.76
N PHE A 572 0.40 -21.57 -4.59
CA PHE A 572 -0.20 -21.31 -3.29
C PHE A 572 -1.04 -22.51 -2.81
N CYS A 573 -1.76 -23.18 -3.70
CA CYS A 573 -2.53 -24.39 -3.40
C CYS A 573 -1.66 -25.52 -2.84
N THR A 574 -0.47 -25.77 -3.41
CA THR A 574 0.44 -26.79 -2.86
C THR A 574 1.06 -26.37 -1.53
N CYS A 575 1.37 -25.08 -1.36
CA CYS A 575 1.82 -24.50 -0.10
C CYS A 575 0.75 -24.63 1.00
N ALA A 576 -0.46 -24.15 0.73
CA ALA A 576 -1.61 -24.22 1.62
C ALA A 576 -1.98 -25.68 1.92
N GLY A 577 -1.92 -26.54 0.91
CA GLY A 577 -2.18 -27.98 0.99
C GLY A 577 -1.36 -28.68 2.04
N SER A 578 -0.07 -28.34 2.16
CA SER A 578 0.80 -28.95 3.16
C SER A 578 0.29 -28.73 4.59
N GLY A 579 -0.25 -27.54 4.90
CA GLY A 579 -0.83 -27.25 6.21
C GLY A 579 -2.25 -27.77 6.34
N GLN A 580 -3.09 -27.61 5.32
CA GLN A 580 -4.49 -28.06 5.33
C GLN A 580 -4.61 -29.57 5.50
N MET A 581 -3.76 -30.35 4.83
CA MET A 581 -3.73 -31.80 4.98
C MET A 581 -3.53 -32.21 6.44
N ILE A 582 -2.66 -31.49 7.16
CA ILE A 582 -2.38 -31.73 8.58
C ILE A 582 -3.51 -31.22 9.45
N LEU A 583 -3.94 -29.96 9.30
CA LEU A 583 -4.96 -29.34 10.15
C LEU A 583 -6.32 -30.05 10.06
N THR A 584 -6.73 -30.47 8.86
CA THR A 584 -7.99 -31.20 8.66
C THR A 584 -7.96 -32.58 9.32
N ASN A 585 -6.80 -33.25 9.33
CA ASN A 585 -6.67 -34.65 9.76
C ASN A 585 -5.86 -34.81 11.05
N LEU A 586 -5.63 -33.73 11.80
CA LEU A 586 -4.61 -33.70 12.84
C LEU A 586 -4.87 -34.72 13.95
N TYR A 587 -6.13 -34.79 14.39
CA TYR A 587 -6.55 -35.76 15.41
C TYR A 587 -6.33 -37.19 14.92
N GLN A 588 -6.72 -37.49 13.69
CA GLN A 588 -6.59 -38.80 13.06
C GLN A 588 -5.13 -39.19 12.85
N ILE A 589 -4.27 -38.23 12.47
CA ILE A 589 -2.82 -38.45 12.33
C ILE A 589 -2.22 -38.81 13.69
N ALA A 590 -2.62 -38.09 14.74
CA ALA A 590 -2.17 -38.34 16.10
C ALA A 590 -2.66 -39.71 16.61
N ASP A 591 -3.94 -40.02 16.41
CA ASP A 591 -4.57 -41.28 16.82
C ASP A 591 -3.96 -42.50 16.09
N ALA A 592 -3.80 -42.42 14.77
CA ALA A 592 -3.17 -43.46 13.97
C ALA A 592 -1.73 -43.76 14.38
N SER A 593 -1.05 -42.77 14.97
CA SER A 593 0.33 -42.89 15.46
C SER A 593 0.40 -43.29 16.93
N GLY A 594 -0.73 -43.50 17.63
CA GLY A 594 -0.78 -43.86 19.04
C GLY A 594 -0.62 -42.68 20.02
N TYR A 595 -0.83 -41.45 19.55
CA TYR A 595 -0.64 -40.21 20.32
C TYR A 595 -1.90 -39.31 20.32
N ALA A 596 -3.10 -39.90 20.29
CA ALA A 596 -4.37 -39.17 20.22
C ALA A 596 -4.52 -38.07 21.28
N GLU A 597 -4.05 -38.36 22.49
CA GLU A 597 -4.02 -37.46 23.65
C GLU A 597 -3.08 -36.25 23.50
N ARG A 598 -2.22 -36.26 22.48
CA ARG A 598 -1.34 -35.14 22.09
C ARG A 598 -1.90 -34.28 20.96
N SER A 599 -3.08 -34.59 20.42
CA SER A 599 -3.69 -33.85 19.30
C SER A 599 -3.84 -32.34 19.57
N GLU A 600 -4.21 -31.94 20.79
CA GLU A 600 -4.29 -30.53 21.17
C GLU A 600 -2.92 -29.83 21.09
N ALA A 601 -1.88 -30.46 21.66
CA ALA A 601 -0.51 -29.97 21.62
C ALA A 601 0.01 -29.82 20.19
N LEU A 602 -0.28 -30.80 19.32
CA LEU A 602 0.08 -30.75 17.91
C LEU A 602 -0.62 -29.60 17.17
N LEU A 603 -1.91 -29.34 17.46
CA LEU A 603 -2.66 -28.24 16.87
C LEU A 603 -2.03 -26.89 17.21
N CYS A 604 -1.72 -26.70 18.50
CA CYS A 604 -1.06 -25.49 18.97
C CYS A 604 0.33 -25.30 18.34
N LEU A 605 1.11 -26.38 18.19
CA LEU A 605 2.44 -26.31 17.56
C LEU A 605 2.39 -25.98 16.07
N VAL A 606 1.43 -26.54 15.31
CA VAL A 606 1.22 -26.16 13.90
C VAL A 606 0.89 -24.67 13.80
N ASN A 607 -0.04 -24.18 14.63
CA ASN A 607 -0.44 -22.77 14.62
C ASN A 607 0.68 -21.83 15.10
N PHE A 608 1.48 -22.25 16.08
CA PHE A 608 2.66 -21.53 16.54
C PHE A 608 3.72 -21.41 15.42
N GLY A 609 4.05 -22.53 14.77
CA GLY A 609 4.92 -22.52 13.59
C GLY A 609 4.36 -21.61 12.51
N SER A 610 3.05 -21.67 12.28
CA SER A 610 2.34 -20.83 11.31
C SER A 610 2.38 -19.34 11.63
N MET A 611 2.30 -18.95 12.91
CA MET A 611 2.52 -17.57 13.35
C MET A 611 3.97 -17.12 13.06
N LEU A 612 4.98 -17.92 13.42
CA LEU A 612 6.39 -17.61 13.17
C LEU A 612 6.68 -17.49 11.66
N GLY A 613 6.13 -18.39 10.85
CA GLY A 613 6.26 -18.35 9.40
C GLY A 613 5.73 -17.06 8.80
N ARG A 614 4.58 -16.59 9.28
CA ARG A 614 3.96 -15.33 8.83
C ARG A 614 4.82 -14.11 9.17
N LEU A 615 5.41 -14.05 10.36
CA LEU A 615 6.34 -12.99 10.76
C LEU A 615 7.62 -13.03 9.91
N GLY A 616 8.25 -14.21 9.82
CA GLY A 616 9.53 -14.38 9.12
C GLY A 616 9.43 -14.05 7.64
N PHE A 617 8.38 -14.53 6.97
CA PHE A 617 8.20 -14.30 5.53
C PHE A 617 7.73 -12.88 5.23
N GLY A 618 6.96 -12.26 6.13
CA GLY A 618 6.67 -10.82 6.06
C GLY A 618 7.94 -9.97 6.10
N ALA A 619 8.83 -10.23 7.06
CA ALA A 619 10.14 -9.56 7.11
C ALA A 619 11.00 -9.85 5.87
N ALA A 620 10.99 -11.10 5.40
CA ALA A 620 11.74 -11.50 4.21
C ALA A 620 11.24 -10.80 2.94
N CYS A 621 9.94 -10.53 2.81
CA CYS A 621 9.38 -9.72 1.72
C CYS A 621 10.01 -8.33 1.63
N ASP A 622 10.27 -7.68 2.78
CA ASP A 622 10.94 -6.38 2.84
C ASP A 622 12.43 -6.46 2.54
N VAL A 623 13.11 -7.51 3.00
CA VAL A 623 14.51 -7.77 2.66
C VAL A 623 14.67 -7.98 1.15
N LEU A 624 13.81 -8.80 0.54
CA LEU A 624 13.85 -9.07 -0.90
C LEU A 624 13.49 -7.83 -1.71
N ARG A 625 12.53 -7.00 -1.25
CA ARG A 625 12.22 -5.70 -1.88
C ARG A 625 13.45 -4.79 -1.87
N ARG A 626 14.11 -4.62 -0.72
CA ARG A 626 15.33 -3.80 -0.58
C ARG A 626 16.48 -4.31 -1.46
N ARG A 627 16.64 -5.63 -1.55
CA ARG A 627 17.64 -6.29 -2.43
C ARG A 627 17.19 -6.38 -3.90
N ARG A 628 16.03 -5.84 -4.27
CA ARG A 628 15.44 -5.90 -5.62
C ARG A 628 15.26 -7.33 -6.17
N ALA A 629 15.15 -8.33 -5.28
CA ALA A 629 14.97 -9.74 -5.61
C ALA A 629 13.48 -10.13 -5.69
N SER A 630 13.18 -11.21 -6.41
CA SER A 630 11.80 -11.69 -6.57
C SER A 630 11.26 -12.29 -5.27
N ARG A 631 10.09 -11.81 -4.82
CA ARG A 631 9.38 -12.36 -3.64
C ARG A 631 8.88 -13.78 -3.87
N THR A 632 8.77 -14.23 -5.12
CA THR A 632 8.42 -15.62 -5.48
C THR A 632 9.41 -16.65 -4.91
N LEU A 633 10.64 -16.24 -4.58
CA LEU A 633 11.61 -17.08 -3.85
C LEU A 633 11.06 -17.61 -2.52
N LEU A 634 10.14 -16.85 -1.90
CA LEU A 634 9.50 -17.28 -0.67
C LEU A 634 8.49 -18.40 -0.91
N PHE A 635 7.78 -18.42 -2.04
CA PHE A 635 6.92 -19.57 -2.37
C PHE A 635 7.71 -20.85 -2.66
N LEU A 636 8.90 -20.71 -3.25
CA LEU A 636 9.84 -21.82 -3.37
C LEU A 636 10.21 -22.36 -1.99
N LEU A 637 10.61 -21.48 -1.07
CA LEU A 637 10.96 -21.86 0.30
C LEU A 637 9.78 -22.50 1.04
N CYS A 638 8.56 -21.95 0.93
CA CYS A 638 7.35 -22.55 1.50
C CYS A 638 7.14 -23.99 1.05
N ASN A 639 7.24 -24.25 -0.26
CA ASN A 639 7.05 -25.59 -0.80
C ASN A 639 8.17 -26.54 -0.38
N LEU A 640 9.44 -26.07 -0.32
CA LEU A 640 10.55 -26.87 0.20
C LEU A 640 10.35 -27.25 1.68
N LEU A 641 9.89 -26.31 2.50
CA LEU A 641 9.52 -26.58 3.90
C LEU A 641 8.33 -27.55 4.00
N GLY A 642 7.37 -27.45 3.08
CA GLY A 642 6.29 -28.42 2.95
C GLY A 642 6.81 -29.84 2.70
N ILE A 643 7.75 -30.02 1.78
CA ILE A 643 8.39 -31.33 1.53
C ILE A 643 9.03 -31.88 2.82
N VAL A 644 9.81 -31.05 3.52
CA VAL A 644 10.47 -31.46 4.76
C VAL A 644 9.46 -31.81 5.86
N GLY A 645 8.44 -30.98 6.05
CA GLY A 645 7.40 -31.20 7.04
C GLY A 645 6.63 -32.50 6.79
N GLN A 646 6.24 -32.76 5.53
CA GLN A 646 5.56 -33.99 5.14
C GLN A 646 6.46 -35.23 5.28
N ALA A 647 7.76 -35.11 4.99
CA ALA A 647 8.71 -36.19 5.23
C ALA A 647 8.85 -36.52 6.73
N LEU A 648 8.85 -35.51 7.60
CA LEU A 648 8.88 -35.71 9.06
C LEU A 648 7.63 -36.45 9.54
N PHE A 649 6.44 -36.07 9.07
CA PHE A 649 5.20 -36.77 9.40
C PHE A 649 5.16 -38.21 8.84
N TYR A 650 5.68 -38.44 7.63
CA TYR A 650 5.84 -39.79 7.09
C TYR A 650 6.74 -40.65 7.98
N MET A 651 7.91 -40.13 8.36
CA MET A 651 8.84 -40.84 9.23
C MET A 651 8.25 -41.07 10.62
N ALA A 652 7.42 -40.16 11.12
CA ALA A 652 6.68 -40.35 12.36
C ALA A 652 5.65 -41.49 12.24
N ALA A 653 4.88 -41.52 11.15
CA ALA A 653 3.86 -42.54 10.90
C ALA A 653 4.46 -43.95 10.73
N VAL A 654 5.64 -44.06 10.12
CA VAL A 654 6.32 -45.35 9.89
C VAL A 654 7.20 -45.76 11.08
N GLY A 655 7.92 -44.81 11.68
CA GLY A 655 8.90 -45.05 12.74
C GLY A 655 8.36 -44.97 14.16
N GLY A 656 7.12 -44.50 14.35
CA GLY A 656 6.46 -44.41 15.66
C GLY A 656 7.15 -43.47 16.64
N GLN A 657 7.80 -42.40 16.16
CA GLN A 657 8.54 -41.47 17.01
C GLN A 657 7.74 -40.18 17.24
N GLU A 658 7.31 -39.96 18.49
CA GLU A 658 6.57 -38.77 18.92
C GLU A 658 7.29 -37.45 18.56
N LEU A 659 8.62 -37.41 18.74
CA LEU A 659 9.41 -36.19 18.49
C LEU A 659 9.31 -35.71 17.03
N LEU A 660 9.17 -36.65 16.08
CA LEU A 660 9.05 -36.33 14.67
C LEU A 660 7.69 -35.71 14.33
N LEU A 661 6.62 -36.05 15.07
CA LEU A 661 5.31 -35.39 14.94
C LEU A 661 5.40 -33.92 15.35
N TYR A 662 6.09 -33.63 16.45
CA TYR A 662 6.29 -32.24 16.91
C TYR A 662 7.16 -31.43 15.94
N ALA A 663 8.26 -32.01 15.46
CA ALA A 663 9.11 -31.36 14.46
C ALA A 663 8.34 -31.11 13.14
N GLY A 664 7.59 -32.11 12.68
CA GLY A 664 6.75 -32.03 11.49
C GLY A 664 5.68 -30.94 11.61
N ALA A 665 5.03 -30.85 12.78
CA ALA A 665 4.03 -29.82 13.09
C ALA A 665 4.60 -28.40 12.96
N VAL A 666 5.76 -28.13 13.58
CA VAL A 666 6.38 -26.80 13.55
C VAL A 666 6.87 -26.43 12.14
N VAL A 667 7.56 -27.34 11.45
CA VAL A 667 8.10 -27.08 10.10
C VAL A 667 6.98 -26.87 9.09
N THR A 668 5.97 -27.74 9.10
CA THR A 668 4.80 -27.61 8.22
C THR A 668 4.05 -26.33 8.54
N GLY A 669 3.83 -26.03 9.82
CA GLY A 669 3.25 -24.78 10.28
C GLY A 669 4.00 -23.57 9.72
N PHE A 670 5.32 -23.52 9.86
CA PHE A 670 6.17 -22.41 9.41
C PHE A 670 6.09 -22.19 7.90
N GLY A 671 6.20 -23.25 7.09
CA GLY A 671 6.04 -23.18 5.63
C GLY A 671 4.64 -22.73 5.21
N PHE A 672 3.60 -23.36 5.78
CA PHE A 672 2.20 -23.03 5.56
C PHE A 672 1.90 -21.56 5.90
N GLY A 673 2.35 -21.10 7.06
CA GLY A 673 2.20 -19.73 7.51
C GLY A 673 2.88 -18.73 6.59
N GLY A 674 4.10 -19.02 6.14
CA GLY A 674 4.88 -18.12 5.27
C GLY A 674 4.23 -17.82 3.92
N GLY A 675 3.38 -18.73 3.40
CA GLY A 675 2.70 -18.56 2.13
C GLY A 675 1.71 -17.39 2.10
N PHE A 676 1.03 -17.13 3.22
CA PHE A 676 -0.03 -16.10 3.30
C PHE A 676 0.48 -14.65 3.13
N PRO A 677 1.46 -14.15 3.90
CA PRO A 677 1.99 -12.80 3.69
C PRO A 677 2.73 -12.69 2.36
N THR A 678 3.34 -13.79 1.88
CA THR A 678 3.96 -13.84 0.56
C THR A 678 2.92 -13.60 -0.54
N LEU A 679 1.77 -14.26 -0.48
CA LEU A 679 0.68 -14.08 -1.44
C LEU A 679 0.20 -12.63 -1.48
N VAL A 680 -0.09 -12.03 -0.31
CA VAL A 680 -0.52 -10.61 -0.21
C VAL A 680 0.50 -9.68 -0.86
N ASN A 681 1.78 -9.84 -0.52
CA ASN A 681 2.86 -8.98 -1.00
C ASN A 681 3.18 -9.18 -2.49
N VAL A 682 3.07 -10.42 -3.00
CA VAL A 682 3.21 -10.71 -4.44
C VAL A 682 2.04 -10.13 -5.21
N CYS A 683 0.81 -10.28 -4.70
CA CYS A 683 -0.37 -9.71 -5.35
C CYS A 683 -0.26 -8.19 -5.48
N ALA A 684 0.11 -7.51 -4.39
CA ALA A 684 0.31 -6.07 -4.39
C ALA A 684 1.43 -5.64 -5.35
N ALA A 685 2.54 -6.36 -5.43
CA ALA A 685 3.64 -6.05 -6.34
C ALA A 685 3.32 -6.31 -7.82
N ARG A 686 2.54 -7.35 -8.12
CA ARG A 686 2.28 -7.78 -9.51
C ARG A 686 1.07 -7.08 -10.13
N TRP A 687 0.00 -6.87 -9.36
CA TRP A 687 -1.28 -6.33 -9.83
C TRP A 687 -1.71 -5.04 -9.12
N GLY A 688 -0.85 -4.49 -8.26
CA GLY A 688 -1.05 -3.21 -7.58
C GLY A 688 -1.82 -3.31 -6.26
N SER A 689 -1.52 -2.42 -5.31
CA SER A 689 -2.18 -2.38 -4.00
C SER A 689 -3.66 -1.95 -4.07
N ALA A 690 -4.06 -1.22 -5.11
CA ALA A 690 -5.43 -0.77 -5.31
C ALA A 690 -6.42 -1.91 -5.60
N THR A 691 -5.95 -3.01 -6.21
CA THR A 691 -6.76 -4.19 -6.54
C THR A 691 -6.52 -5.36 -5.58
N LEU A 692 -5.71 -5.14 -4.54
CA LEU A 692 -5.26 -6.17 -3.61
C LEU A 692 -6.44 -6.89 -2.97
N SER A 693 -7.44 -6.15 -2.48
CA SER A 693 -8.61 -6.74 -1.81
C SER A 693 -9.38 -7.71 -2.69
N ALA A 694 -9.36 -7.57 -4.02
CA ALA A 694 -10.04 -8.50 -4.91
C ALA A 694 -9.12 -9.67 -5.30
N ASN A 695 -7.92 -9.35 -5.78
CA ASN A 695 -6.98 -10.36 -6.29
C ASN A 695 -6.49 -11.30 -5.19
N TRP A 696 -6.06 -10.78 -4.04
CA TRP A 696 -5.61 -11.63 -2.93
C TRP A 696 -6.75 -12.50 -2.41
N THR A 697 -7.93 -11.93 -2.15
CA THR A 697 -9.09 -12.67 -1.60
C THR A 697 -9.50 -13.82 -2.51
N PHE A 698 -9.55 -13.60 -3.82
CA PHE A 698 -9.87 -14.66 -4.78
C PHE A 698 -8.79 -15.75 -4.80
N MET A 699 -7.51 -15.36 -4.91
CA MET A 699 -6.40 -16.32 -4.95
C MET A 699 -6.27 -17.13 -3.66
N ASP A 700 -6.52 -16.49 -2.51
CA ASP A 700 -6.54 -17.13 -1.19
C ASP A 700 -7.70 -18.11 -1.10
N ALA A 701 -8.91 -17.70 -1.48
CA ALA A 701 -10.10 -18.54 -1.43
C ALA A 701 -10.00 -19.76 -2.35
N VAL A 702 -9.61 -19.57 -3.61
CA VAL A 702 -9.49 -20.67 -4.58
C VAL A 702 -8.33 -21.58 -4.20
N GLY A 703 -7.14 -21.02 -3.93
CA GLY A 703 -5.96 -21.82 -3.61
C GLY A 703 -6.14 -22.62 -2.32
N ASN A 704 -6.66 -21.99 -1.27
CA ASN A 704 -6.91 -22.66 0.02
C ASN A 704 -8.09 -23.64 -0.06
N GLY A 705 -9.17 -23.30 -0.77
CA GLY A 705 -10.31 -24.20 -0.97
C GLY A 705 -9.95 -25.46 -1.76
N CYS A 706 -9.21 -25.30 -2.87
CA CYS A 706 -8.67 -26.43 -3.62
C CYS A 706 -7.73 -27.27 -2.74
N ALA A 707 -6.87 -26.63 -1.95
CA ALA A 707 -5.95 -27.31 -1.05
C ALA A 707 -6.67 -28.16 0.02
N SER A 708 -7.65 -27.59 0.71
CA SER A 708 -8.42 -28.30 1.75
C SER A 708 -9.18 -29.50 1.19
N ILE A 709 -9.70 -29.41 -0.04
CA ILE A 709 -10.47 -30.51 -0.63
C ILE A 709 -9.55 -31.58 -1.22
N LEU A 710 -8.58 -31.19 -2.05
CA LEU A 710 -7.68 -32.13 -2.71
C LEU A 710 -6.80 -32.87 -1.68
N PHE A 711 -6.21 -32.13 -0.76
CA PHE A 711 -5.23 -32.69 0.18
C PHE A 711 -5.84 -33.02 1.53
N GLY A 712 -6.69 -32.16 2.08
CA GLY A 712 -7.38 -32.43 3.36
C GLY A 712 -8.36 -33.60 3.26
N SER A 713 -9.40 -33.47 2.42
CA SER A 713 -10.50 -34.43 2.36
C SER A 713 -10.27 -35.64 1.43
N ILE A 714 -9.86 -35.39 0.18
CA ILE A 714 -9.71 -36.45 -0.83
C ILE A 714 -8.47 -37.30 -0.54
N LEU A 715 -7.35 -36.67 -0.20
CA LEU A 715 -6.11 -37.40 0.09
C LEU A 715 -6.06 -37.88 1.55
N GLY A 716 -6.25 -36.98 2.52
CA GLY A 716 -6.17 -37.28 3.94
C GLY A 716 -7.34 -38.11 4.46
N SER A 717 -8.53 -37.50 4.62
CA SER A 717 -9.67 -38.15 5.27
C SER A 717 -10.06 -39.46 4.59
N SER A 718 -10.04 -39.49 3.25
CA SER A 718 -10.40 -40.71 2.50
C SER A 718 -9.38 -41.84 2.64
N SER A 719 -8.11 -41.53 2.91
CA SER A 719 -7.09 -42.55 3.20
C SER A 719 -7.32 -43.18 4.57
N TYR A 720 -7.66 -42.36 5.57
CA TYR A 720 -8.00 -42.82 6.91
C TYR A 720 -9.25 -43.71 6.89
N ASP A 721 -10.34 -43.23 6.28
CA ASP A 721 -11.61 -43.96 6.21
C ASP A 721 -11.48 -45.32 5.51
N ARG A 722 -10.61 -45.42 4.49
CA ARG A 722 -10.40 -46.68 3.74
C ARG A 722 -9.74 -47.77 4.59
N HIS A 723 -8.93 -47.38 5.57
CA HIS A 723 -8.14 -48.30 6.38
C HIS A 723 -8.64 -48.38 7.83
N ALA A 724 -9.73 -47.68 8.14
CA ALA A 724 -10.38 -47.74 9.43
C ALA A 724 -11.05 -49.10 9.66
N ASP A 725 -10.98 -49.59 10.90
CA ASP A 725 -11.61 -50.83 11.33
C ASP A 725 -13.13 -50.65 11.59
N SER A 726 -13.77 -51.71 12.11
CA SER A 726 -15.20 -51.67 12.47
C SER A 726 -15.56 -50.65 13.56
N SER A 727 -14.57 -50.12 14.29
CA SER A 727 -14.73 -49.04 15.26
C SER A 727 -14.56 -47.65 14.65
N HIS A 728 -14.34 -47.56 13.32
CA HIS A 728 -13.99 -46.34 12.59
C HIS A 728 -12.65 -45.73 13.01
N SER A 729 -11.73 -46.54 13.54
CA SER A 729 -10.38 -46.12 13.93
C SER A 729 -9.35 -46.75 13.01
N CYS A 730 -8.31 -46.02 12.62
CA CYS A 730 -7.22 -46.53 11.80
C CYS A 730 -5.90 -46.39 12.57
N PHE A 731 -5.14 -47.47 12.68
CA PHE A 731 -3.84 -47.48 13.38
C PHE A 731 -2.71 -47.94 12.46
N GLY A 732 -1.56 -47.27 12.56
CA GLY A 732 -0.35 -47.62 11.83
C GLY A 732 -0.12 -46.83 10.53
N PRO A 733 1.00 -47.10 9.84
CA PRO A 733 1.46 -46.27 8.72
C PRO A 733 0.50 -46.26 7.52
N GLN A 734 -0.30 -47.31 7.32
CA GLN A 734 -1.26 -47.41 6.21
C GLN A 734 -2.31 -46.28 6.21
N CYS A 735 -2.55 -45.64 7.35
CA CYS A 735 -3.52 -44.56 7.47
C CYS A 735 -3.06 -43.28 6.74
N PHE A 736 -1.77 -42.90 6.90
CA PHE A 736 -1.27 -41.59 6.44
C PHE A 736 0.07 -41.59 5.70
N ALA A 737 0.82 -42.70 5.64
CA ALA A 737 2.12 -42.73 4.97
C ALA A 737 2.02 -42.34 3.48
N LEU A 738 1.02 -42.87 2.75
CA LEU A 738 0.80 -42.53 1.35
C LEU A 738 0.35 -41.06 1.17
N PRO A 739 -0.63 -40.54 1.94
CA PRO A 739 -0.95 -39.11 1.95
C PRO A 739 0.26 -38.18 2.11
N HIS A 740 1.17 -38.46 3.05
CA HIS A 740 2.36 -37.64 3.24
C HIS A 740 3.31 -37.66 2.03
N ILE A 741 3.52 -38.82 1.40
CA ILE A 741 4.34 -38.93 0.18
C ILE A 741 3.73 -38.13 -0.98
N LEU A 742 2.41 -38.27 -1.18
CA LEU A 742 1.71 -37.58 -2.26
C LEU A 742 1.67 -36.07 -2.04
N MET A 743 1.49 -35.62 -0.79
CA MET A 743 1.57 -34.20 -0.45
C MET A 743 2.99 -33.64 -0.63
N ALA A 744 4.02 -34.38 -0.22
CA ALA A 744 5.42 -33.98 -0.48
C ALA A 744 5.71 -33.85 -1.98
N SER A 745 5.18 -34.78 -2.79
CA SER A 745 5.29 -34.73 -4.25
C SER A 745 4.57 -33.51 -4.83
N ALA A 746 3.38 -33.18 -4.34
CA ALA A 746 2.66 -31.97 -4.73
C ALA A 746 3.44 -30.69 -4.37
N CYS A 747 4.07 -30.63 -3.18
CA CYS A 747 4.97 -29.53 -2.83
C CYS A 747 6.19 -29.45 -3.76
N ALA A 748 6.77 -30.57 -4.18
CA ALA A 748 7.86 -30.57 -5.17
C ALA A 748 7.41 -29.97 -6.52
N CYS A 749 6.20 -30.29 -6.98
CA CYS A 749 5.60 -29.65 -8.15
C CYS A 749 5.42 -28.13 -7.94
N GLY A 750 4.94 -27.71 -6.77
CA GLY A 750 4.82 -26.29 -6.40
C GLY A 750 6.16 -25.54 -6.37
N ALA A 751 7.23 -26.19 -5.90
CA ALA A 751 8.59 -25.67 -5.93
C ALA A 751 9.09 -25.50 -7.38
N ALA A 752 8.86 -26.49 -8.25
CA ALA A 752 9.20 -26.40 -9.67
C ALA A 752 8.45 -25.27 -10.38
N LEU A 753 7.14 -25.12 -10.15
CA LEU A 753 6.34 -24.01 -10.68
C LEU A 753 6.83 -22.65 -10.17
N SER A 754 7.27 -22.57 -8.91
CA SER A 754 7.88 -21.37 -8.34
C SER A 754 9.17 -20.99 -9.09
N LEU A 755 10.02 -21.97 -9.44
CA LEU A 755 11.21 -21.76 -10.25
C LEU A 755 10.87 -21.25 -11.66
N VAL A 756 9.81 -21.77 -12.29
CA VAL A 756 9.32 -21.27 -13.59
C VAL A 756 8.92 -19.79 -13.49
N LEU A 757 8.17 -19.41 -12.45
CA LEU A 757 7.77 -18.02 -12.22
C LEU A 757 8.98 -17.10 -11.96
N ILE A 758 9.97 -17.56 -11.21
CA ILE A 758 11.23 -16.83 -10.97
C ILE A 758 12.00 -16.66 -12.29
N TRP A 759 12.11 -17.72 -13.09
CA TRP A 759 12.82 -17.71 -14.36
C TRP A 759 12.15 -16.78 -15.38
N LYS A 760 10.82 -16.81 -15.48
CA LYS A 760 10.06 -15.94 -16.40
C LYS A 760 9.97 -14.47 -15.96
N HIS A 761 10.44 -14.12 -14.76
CA HIS A 761 10.39 -12.73 -14.25
C HIS A 761 11.10 -11.73 -15.20
N PRO A 762 10.50 -10.57 -15.56
CA PRO A 762 11.02 -9.64 -16.58
C PRO A 762 12.46 -9.17 -16.37
N ARG A 763 12.89 -9.00 -15.11
CA ARG A 763 14.28 -8.63 -14.77
C ARG A 763 15.32 -9.71 -15.12
N ASN A 764 14.91 -10.96 -15.24
CA ASN A 764 15.79 -12.06 -15.65
C ASN A 764 15.86 -12.19 -17.18
N SER A 765 15.29 -11.26 -17.94
CA SER A 765 15.35 -11.27 -19.41
C SER A 765 16.76 -11.00 -19.95
N GLU A 766 17.53 -10.13 -19.30
CA GLU A 766 18.95 -9.88 -19.64
C GLU A 766 19.83 -11.09 -19.34
N VAL A 767 19.64 -11.73 -18.18
CA VAL A 767 20.30 -12.99 -17.82
C VAL A 767 19.91 -14.12 -18.78
N ARG A 768 18.64 -14.19 -19.22
CA ARG A 768 18.16 -15.12 -20.25
C ARG A 768 18.77 -14.84 -21.63
N ARG A 769 18.97 -13.57 -22.00
CA ARG A 769 19.69 -13.22 -23.24
C ARG A 769 21.16 -13.65 -23.18
N SER A 770 21.83 -13.41 -22.05
CA SER A 770 23.22 -13.83 -21.84
C SER A 770 23.39 -15.36 -21.83
N LEU A 771 22.51 -16.09 -21.13
CA LEU A 771 22.53 -17.55 -21.09
C LEU A 771 22.14 -18.17 -22.43
N SER A 772 21.18 -17.61 -23.15
CA SER A 772 20.82 -18.11 -24.49
C SER A 772 21.90 -17.79 -25.54
N GLN A 773 22.61 -16.65 -25.43
CA GLN A 773 23.79 -16.38 -26.25
C GLN A 773 24.94 -17.34 -25.96
N SER A 774 25.20 -17.66 -24.68
CA SER A 774 26.25 -18.60 -24.30
C SER A 774 25.88 -20.07 -24.60
N PHE A 775 24.60 -20.43 -24.61
CA PHE A 775 24.14 -21.72 -25.13
C PHE A 775 24.24 -21.80 -26.66
N ARG A 776 23.87 -20.74 -27.41
CA ARG A 776 24.03 -20.67 -28.87
C ARG A 776 25.50 -20.78 -29.31
N LEU A 777 26.42 -20.18 -28.54
CA LEU A 777 27.86 -20.29 -28.78
C LEU A 777 28.42 -21.69 -28.51
N ARG A 778 27.74 -22.53 -27.71
CA ARG A 778 28.19 -23.89 -27.36
C ARG A 778 27.49 -25.00 -28.13
N SER A 779 26.26 -24.81 -28.59
CA SER A 779 25.50 -25.90 -29.23
C SER A 779 25.60 -25.96 -30.74
N GLY A 780 26.02 -24.90 -31.46
CA GLY A 780 26.18 -24.95 -32.92
C GLY A 780 24.90 -25.29 -33.71
N VAL A 781 23.72 -25.29 -33.08
CA VAL A 781 22.45 -25.63 -33.73
C VAL A 781 21.66 -24.35 -34.01
N ALA A 782 21.37 -24.13 -35.28
CA ALA A 782 20.51 -23.06 -35.77
C ALA A 782 19.03 -23.32 -35.44
N ASN A 783 18.36 -22.26 -35.02
CA ASN A 783 16.91 -21.99 -34.99
C ASN A 783 15.96 -23.11 -34.55
N PHE A 784 15.48 -22.99 -33.32
CA PHE A 784 14.09 -23.27 -32.98
C PHE A 784 13.49 -22.02 -32.35
N ASP A 785 12.71 -21.29 -33.15
CA ASP A 785 11.76 -20.31 -32.63
C ASP A 785 10.62 -21.09 -31.99
N ILE A 786 10.53 -21.00 -30.66
CA ILE A 786 9.33 -21.42 -29.93
C ILE A 786 8.78 -20.17 -29.25
N THR A 787 7.82 -19.55 -29.92
CA THR A 787 6.88 -18.60 -29.33
C THR A 787 5.92 -19.35 -28.40
N PHE A 788 5.98 -19.05 -27.10
CA PHE A 788 4.97 -19.41 -26.08
C PHE A 788 4.60 -18.19 -25.24
#